data_AF-A0A3A0B081-F1
#
_entry.id   AF-A0A3A0B081-F1
#
_cell.length_a   1.000
_cell.length_b   1.000
_cell.length_c   1.000
_cell.angle_alpha   90.00
_cell.angle_beta   90.00
_cell.angle_gamma   90.00
#
_symmetry.space_group_name_H-M   'P 1'
#
loop_
_entity.id
_entity.type
_entity.pdbx_description
1 polymer ?
#
loop_
_entity_poly.entity_id
_entity_poly.type
_entity_poly.pdbx_seq_one_letter_code
_entity_poly.pdbx_strand_id
1 'polypeptide(L)'
;MHMHMMPGAPDRPPRLADRLDAVRRGRFVGRAAEIAEFRAALLAAEPPFAVLQVYGPGGVGKSSLLREFARAASAAGRLVIELDGRNVEPSPAGFEQALADALERTGHAGAPGWQMPADGVLLVDTYERLSALDHWLRESFLPSLPASCLVVIAGRNQPTTAWRTDLAWAELTRLMPLGNLQPEESRTYLAARGVPAARHPAALAFTRGHPLALALVVDALRQSDDVLTGEQLAEPDIVQALVERLVSDVPSDAHQRALEICTLARSTTESLIEQVLQVPDARDLFAWLRDLPFIEQGPYGVYPHDLARDMLETDLRWRDPVMWRRLSGRIHVALRRAPVRDERDHQRALMDALYAARTQPMMAGFFDWSIGEDAYAAPARPDDLPAILSMVERNEGAAAAAIARHWWERQPDAFHVFRHGDGERFGFLAALALRHAAAGDIAVDPAVGPAFALVESYGPVTPAEDILYFRFWMHRDEYQAVTPAINLTAVTFILRSLTQPGLAWSLVAMADPDFWEPHFSGVNIPRATQADFELRGRRFGVFAHDWRVEPASEWMVARPTPMPFAVAAPDAPAGPPRLSQEEFAAAVRQALRDFTRADRLATNPLLRARLIASERGGSPAVDVLQDAIRTAVASLSVNPRDIRFHRAVWHTYIEPAPTQEQAAELLDIPFNTYRYRLAVAVERITDLLWQREVAPSR
;
A
#
# COMPACT_ATOMS: atom_id res chain seq x y z
N MET A 1 -16.66 75.76 5.12
CA MET A 1 -17.46 74.53 5.24
C MET A 1 -16.46 73.38 5.34
N HIS A 2 -16.13 72.97 6.57
CA HIS A 2 -15.05 72.04 6.85
C HIS A 2 -15.44 70.61 6.49
N MET A 3 -14.59 69.97 5.69
CA MET A 3 -14.67 68.58 5.27
C MET A 3 -14.31 67.70 6.47
N HIS A 4 -15.25 66.88 6.90
CA HIS A 4 -15.09 65.97 8.04
C HIS A 4 -14.28 64.75 7.57
N MET A 5 -12.99 64.71 7.93
CA MET A 5 -12.15 63.52 7.84
C MET A 5 -12.60 62.54 8.92
N MET A 6 -13.12 61.38 8.52
CA MET A 6 -13.33 60.25 9.42
C MET A 6 -11.97 59.68 9.87
N PRO A 7 -11.77 59.34 11.14
CA PRO A 7 -10.51 58.81 11.63
C PRO A 7 -10.30 57.38 11.13
N GLY A 8 -9.15 57.14 10.49
CA GLY A 8 -8.70 55.80 10.11
C GLY A 8 -8.62 54.88 11.34
N ALA A 9 -9.04 53.63 11.15
CA ALA A 9 -8.92 52.58 12.16
C ALA A 9 -7.47 52.51 12.70
N PRO A 10 -7.27 52.28 14.01
CA PRO A 10 -5.94 52.23 14.59
C PRO A 10 -5.13 51.12 13.93
N ASP A 11 -3.94 51.49 13.45
CA ASP A 11 -2.95 50.63 12.81
C ASP A 11 -2.58 49.50 13.79
N ARG A 12 -3.17 48.33 13.58
CA ARG A 12 -2.96 47.17 14.44
C ARG A 12 -1.51 46.74 14.24
N PRO A 13 -0.69 46.60 15.30
CA PRO A 13 0.71 46.24 15.15
C PRO A 13 0.83 44.92 14.36
N PRO A 14 1.76 44.82 13.39
CA PRO A 14 1.89 43.65 12.53
C PRO A 14 2.14 42.41 13.38
N ARG A 15 1.31 41.40 13.20
CA ARG A 15 1.41 40.12 13.90
C ARG A 15 2.55 39.30 13.30
N LEU A 16 3.05 38.33 14.08
CA LEU A 16 3.98 37.33 13.54
C LEU A 16 3.38 36.59 12.34
N ALA A 17 2.06 36.34 12.35
CA ALA A 17 1.32 35.78 11.22
C ALA A 17 1.49 36.62 9.94
N ASP A 18 1.35 37.94 10.03
CA ASP A 18 1.50 38.85 8.89
C ASP A 18 2.92 38.81 8.31
N ARG A 19 3.94 38.69 9.19
CA ARG A 19 5.35 38.50 8.76
C ARG A 19 5.59 37.14 8.13
N LEU A 20 5.04 36.06 8.70
CA LEU A 20 5.12 34.71 8.14
C LEU A 20 4.45 34.65 6.77
N ASP A 21 3.31 35.32 6.60
CA ASP A 21 2.59 35.38 5.34
C ASP A 21 3.33 36.19 4.28
N ALA A 22 3.93 37.33 4.65
CA ALA A 22 4.79 38.10 3.76
C ALA A 22 6.00 37.29 3.29
N VAL A 23 6.64 36.52 4.19
CA VAL A 23 7.77 35.63 3.84
C VAL A 23 7.31 34.49 2.93
N ARG A 24 6.16 33.87 3.22
CA ARG A 24 5.57 32.82 2.37
C ARG A 24 5.22 33.35 0.98
N ARG A 25 4.65 34.56 0.90
CA ARG A 25 4.29 35.24 -0.35
C ARG A 25 5.53 35.54 -1.21
N GLY A 26 6.59 36.07 -0.61
CA GLY A 26 7.85 36.31 -1.30
C GLY A 26 8.54 35.03 -1.82
N ARG A 27 8.07 33.86 -1.39
CA ARG A 27 8.60 32.54 -1.77
C ARG A 27 7.70 31.76 -2.71
N PHE A 28 6.50 32.26 -3.03
CA PHE A 28 5.56 31.64 -3.97
C PHE A 28 5.89 32.08 -5.40
N VAL A 29 5.99 31.14 -6.34
CA VAL A 29 6.43 31.38 -7.71
C VAL A 29 5.58 30.58 -8.69
N GLY A 30 5.28 31.21 -9.83
CA GLY A 30 4.48 30.62 -10.89
C GLY A 30 2.98 30.69 -10.61
N ARG A 31 2.21 29.90 -11.35
CA ARG A 31 0.74 29.77 -11.22
C ARG A 31 -0.05 31.04 -11.56
N ALA A 32 0.52 31.89 -12.40
CA ALA A 32 -0.10 33.16 -12.75
C ALA A 32 -1.43 32.97 -13.50
N ALA A 33 -1.52 31.94 -14.35
CA ALA A 33 -2.74 31.63 -15.10
C ALA A 33 -3.85 31.14 -14.16
N GLU A 34 -3.53 30.21 -13.26
CA GLU A 34 -4.44 29.64 -12.27
C GLU A 34 -4.99 30.71 -11.32
N ILE A 35 -4.10 31.62 -10.85
CA ILE A 35 -4.50 32.77 -10.03
C ILE A 35 -5.36 33.76 -10.82
N ALA A 36 -5.05 34.00 -12.10
CA ALA A 36 -5.82 34.90 -12.94
C ALA A 36 -7.24 34.37 -13.19
N GLU A 37 -7.39 33.06 -13.45
CA GLU A 37 -8.69 32.41 -13.65
C GLU A 37 -9.55 32.50 -12.38
N PHE A 38 -8.98 32.20 -11.21
CA PHE A 38 -9.69 32.35 -9.94
C PHE A 38 -10.08 33.81 -9.64
N ARG A 39 -9.18 34.77 -9.90
CA ARG A 39 -9.49 36.21 -9.75
C ARG A 39 -10.58 36.69 -10.70
N ALA A 40 -10.60 36.19 -11.92
CA ALA A 40 -11.65 36.53 -12.88
C ALA A 40 -13.03 36.07 -12.37
N ALA A 41 -13.10 34.86 -11.78
CA ALA A 41 -14.32 34.37 -11.15
C ALA A 41 -14.73 35.18 -9.91
N LEU A 42 -13.78 35.54 -9.04
CA LEU A 42 -14.03 36.35 -7.84
C LEU A 42 -14.64 37.73 -8.14
N LEU A 43 -14.24 38.35 -9.26
CA LEU A 43 -14.64 39.72 -9.62
C LEU A 43 -15.88 39.78 -10.51
N ALA A 44 -16.35 38.64 -11.03
CA ALA A 44 -17.53 38.58 -11.86
C ALA A 44 -18.81 38.78 -11.04
N ALA A 45 -19.79 39.51 -11.59
CA ALA A 45 -21.09 39.67 -10.97
C ALA A 45 -21.83 38.32 -10.86
N GLU A 46 -21.68 37.49 -11.90
CA GLU A 46 -22.07 36.08 -11.93
C GLU A 46 -20.81 35.26 -12.24
N PRO A 47 -20.31 34.45 -11.30
CA PRO A 47 -19.13 33.64 -11.53
C PRO A 47 -19.33 32.65 -12.69
N PRO A 48 -18.31 32.44 -13.54
CA PRO A 48 -18.39 31.51 -14.68
C PRO A 48 -18.47 30.03 -14.26
N PHE A 49 -18.27 29.74 -12.99
CA PHE A 49 -18.42 28.44 -12.35
C PHE A 49 -18.70 28.65 -10.86
N ALA A 50 -19.37 27.69 -10.22
CA ALA A 50 -19.57 27.68 -8.78
C ALA A 50 -18.45 26.91 -8.05
N VAL A 51 -17.92 25.88 -8.69
CA VAL A 51 -16.90 24.99 -8.11
C VAL A 51 -15.64 24.98 -8.98
N LEU A 52 -14.48 25.19 -8.36
CA LEU A 52 -13.16 25.01 -8.97
C LEU A 52 -12.47 23.79 -8.37
N GLN A 53 -12.32 22.73 -9.16
CA GLN A 53 -11.65 21.49 -8.76
C GLN A 53 -10.17 21.54 -9.17
N VAL A 54 -9.29 21.77 -8.19
CA VAL A 54 -7.83 21.76 -8.38
C VAL A 54 -7.31 20.36 -8.08
N TYR A 55 -6.75 19.67 -9.07
CA TYR A 55 -6.25 18.32 -8.86
C TYR A 55 -4.88 18.08 -9.45
N GLY A 56 -4.11 17.17 -8.86
CA GLY A 56 -2.77 16.85 -9.32
C GLY A 56 -1.95 16.10 -8.27
N PRO A 57 -0.75 15.60 -8.63
CA PRO A 57 0.05 14.76 -7.75
C PRO A 57 0.38 15.42 -6.40
N GLY A 58 0.72 14.60 -5.39
CA GLY A 58 1.17 15.09 -4.09
C GLY A 58 2.40 15.99 -4.21
N GLY A 59 2.50 17.05 -3.41
CA GLY A 59 3.65 17.96 -3.44
C GLY A 59 3.73 18.92 -4.64
N VAL A 60 2.74 18.93 -5.54
CA VAL A 60 2.69 19.83 -6.71
C VAL A 60 2.29 21.29 -6.37
N GLY A 61 2.01 21.56 -5.10
CA GLY A 61 1.78 22.92 -4.58
C GLY A 61 0.32 23.35 -4.47
N LYS A 62 -0.66 22.42 -4.50
CA LYS A 62 -2.10 22.72 -4.34
C LYS A 62 -2.41 23.55 -3.08
N SER A 63 -1.95 23.11 -1.91
CA SER A 63 -2.12 23.83 -0.64
C SER A 63 -1.44 25.21 -0.63
N SER A 64 -0.38 25.40 -1.41
CA SER A 64 0.25 26.72 -1.59
C SER A 64 -0.58 27.62 -2.50
N LEU A 65 -1.19 27.05 -3.56
CA LEU A 65 -2.10 27.76 -4.46
C LEU A 65 -3.39 28.18 -3.75
N LEU A 66 -3.97 27.31 -2.91
CA LEU A 66 -5.17 27.63 -2.12
C LEU A 66 -4.93 28.81 -1.16
N ARG A 67 -3.74 28.89 -0.56
CA ARG A 67 -3.34 30.06 0.25
C ARG A 67 -3.26 31.35 -0.58
N GLU A 68 -2.85 31.29 -1.84
CA GLU A 68 -2.90 32.47 -2.72
C GLU A 68 -4.33 32.81 -3.14
N PHE A 69 -5.21 31.81 -3.32
CA PHE A 69 -6.64 32.02 -3.54
C PHE A 69 -7.30 32.69 -2.32
N ALA A 70 -7.05 32.19 -1.12
CA ALA A 70 -7.50 32.82 0.13
C ALA A 70 -7.14 34.31 0.18
N ARG A 71 -5.87 34.63 -0.10
CA ARG A 71 -5.39 36.02 -0.14
C ARG A 71 -6.06 36.85 -1.22
N ALA A 72 -6.23 36.30 -2.42
CA ALA A 72 -6.89 37.00 -3.51
C ALA A 72 -8.35 37.30 -3.17
N ALA A 73 -9.06 36.37 -2.55
CA ALA A 73 -10.42 36.53 -2.08
C ALA A 73 -10.52 37.57 -0.95
N SER A 74 -9.67 37.49 0.08
CA SER A 74 -9.64 38.49 1.16
C SER A 74 -9.29 39.89 0.65
N ALA A 75 -8.37 40.01 -0.31
CA ALA A 75 -8.03 41.29 -0.94
C ALA A 75 -9.18 41.87 -1.76
N ALA A 76 -10.05 41.01 -2.30
CA ALA A 76 -11.30 41.40 -2.96
C ALA A 76 -12.44 41.68 -1.95
N GLY A 77 -12.17 41.62 -0.64
CA GLY A 77 -13.16 41.86 0.40
C GLY A 77 -14.15 40.72 0.64
N ARG A 78 -13.87 39.53 0.11
CA ARG A 78 -14.72 38.33 0.25
C ARG A 78 -14.39 37.60 1.55
N LEU A 79 -15.40 37.01 2.19
CA LEU A 79 -15.18 36.14 3.34
C LEU A 79 -14.54 34.82 2.91
N VAL A 80 -13.41 34.46 3.51
CA VAL A 80 -12.72 33.20 3.21
C VAL A 80 -12.91 32.20 4.34
N ILE A 81 -13.32 31.00 3.97
CA ILE A 81 -13.46 29.85 4.86
C ILE A 81 -12.53 28.75 4.36
N GLU A 82 -11.59 28.33 5.20
CA GLU A 82 -10.63 27.27 4.87
C GLU A 82 -10.94 26.02 5.70
N LEU A 83 -11.11 24.89 5.01
CA LEU A 83 -11.24 23.55 5.58
C LEU A 83 -10.10 22.68 5.03
N ASP A 84 -9.40 21.99 5.92
CA ASP A 84 -8.43 20.96 5.54
C ASP A 84 -9.04 19.60 5.87
N GLY A 85 -9.26 18.77 4.85
CA GLY A 85 -9.87 17.45 4.99
C GLY A 85 -9.17 16.51 5.96
N ARG A 86 -7.92 16.79 6.36
CA ARG A 86 -7.21 16.06 7.41
C ARG A 86 -7.76 16.30 8.82
N ASN A 87 -8.35 17.47 9.04
CA ASN A 87 -8.85 17.91 10.34
C ASN A 87 -10.38 17.84 10.41
N VAL A 88 -11.02 17.27 9.38
CA VAL A 88 -12.47 17.16 9.26
C VAL A 88 -12.81 15.69 9.34
N GLU A 89 -13.70 15.34 10.27
CA GLU A 89 -14.31 14.01 10.25
C GLU A 89 -15.07 13.87 8.91
N PRO A 90 -14.82 12.82 8.10
CA PRO A 90 -15.37 12.67 6.76
C PRO A 90 -16.84 12.21 6.81
N SER A 91 -17.67 13.02 7.48
CA SER A 91 -19.12 12.91 7.60
C SER A 91 -19.82 14.23 7.32
N PRO A 92 -21.08 14.24 6.82
CA PRO A 92 -21.86 15.46 6.68
C PRO A 92 -21.85 16.28 7.97
N ALA A 93 -22.14 15.63 9.10
CA ALA A 93 -22.14 16.29 10.41
C ALA A 93 -20.74 16.83 10.78
N GLY A 94 -19.67 16.06 10.56
CA GLY A 94 -18.30 16.48 10.81
C GLY A 94 -17.86 17.66 9.94
N PHE A 95 -18.22 17.64 8.66
CA PHE A 95 -17.96 18.71 7.70
C PHE A 95 -18.74 19.98 8.06
N GLU A 96 -20.03 19.85 8.36
CA GLU A 96 -20.89 20.95 8.80
C GLU A 96 -20.40 21.58 10.12
N GLN A 97 -19.95 20.75 11.07
CA GLN A 97 -19.36 21.23 12.32
C GLN A 97 -18.03 21.96 12.06
N ALA A 98 -17.14 21.39 11.25
CA ALA A 98 -15.89 22.04 10.89
C ALA A 98 -16.11 23.37 10.16
N LEU A 99 -17.14 23.44 9.32
CA LEU A 99 -17.59 24.65 8.66
C LEU A 99 -18.12 25.69 9.67
N ALA A 100 -18.95 25.26 10.62
CA ALA A 100 -19.43 26.12 11.71
C ALA A 100 -18.25 26.70 12.51
N ASP A 101 -17.32 25.84 12.96
CA ASP A 101 -16.13 26.24 13.72
C ASP A 101 -15.23 27.19 12.91
N ALA A 102 -15.14 26.98 11.59
CA ALA A 102 -14.40 27.87 10.69
C ALA A 102 -15.08 29.25 10.55
N LEU A 103 -16.40 29.28 10.38
CA LEU A 103 -17.18 30.52 10.31
C LEU A 103 -17.12 31.30 11.63
N GLU A 104 -17.21 30.63 12.77
CA GLU A 104 -17.08 31.26 14.09
C GLU A 104 -15.72 31.97 14.25
N ARG A 105 -14.62 31.35 13.79
CA ARG A 105 -13.29 31.97 13.80
C ARG A 105 -13.20 33.23 12.96
N THR A 106 -14.06 33.40 11.96
CA THR A 106 -14.13 34.64 11.16
C THR A 106 -14.97 35.74 11.81
N GLY A 107 -15.63 35.48 12.94
CA GLY A 107 -16.49 36.43 13.64
C GLY A 107 -17.93 36.49 13.11
N HIS A 108 -18.32 35.59 12.19
CA HIS A 108 -19.67 35.49 11.63
C HIS A 108 -20.51 34.44 12.38
N ALA A 109 -20.51 34.49 13.71
CA ALA A 109 -21.38 33.65 14.53
C ALA A 109 -22.81 34.21 14.51
N GLY A 110 -23.75 33.49 13.90
CA GLY A 110 -25.15 33.90 13.87
C GLY A 110 -26.09 32.69 13.85
N ALA A 111 -26.89 32.56 14.90
CA ALA A 111 -27.91 31.51 15.13
C ALA A 111 -27.36 30.07 15.33
N PRO A 112 -28.11 29.16 15.96
CA PRO A 112 -27.69 27.76 16.06
C PRO A 112 -27.68 27.11 14.67
N GLY A 113 -26.48 26.82 14.16
CA GLY A 113 -26.22 26.29 12.83
C GLY A 113 -25.14 27.08 12.09
N TRP A 114 -24.69 26.57 10.94
CA TRP A 114 -23.84 27.31 10.02
C TRP A 114 -24.71 27.91 8.91
N GLN A 115 -24.40 29.13 8.48
CA GLN A 115 -25.00 29.72 7.28
C GLN A 115 -23.89 30.37 6.44
N MET A 116 -23.69 29.86 5.23
CA MET A 116 -22.67 30.40 4.33
C MET A 116 -23.09 31.81 3.85
N PRO A 117 -22.24 32.84 4.04
CA PRO A 117 -22.52 34.17 3.50
C PRO A 117 -22.49 34.18 1.98
N ALA A 118 -23.27 35.08 1.37
CA ALA A 118 -23.38 35.18 -0.09
C ALA A 118 -22.04 35.52 -0.77
N ASP A 119 -21.17 36.25 -0.07
CA ASP A 119 -19.82 36.60 -0.51
C ASP A 119 -18.74 35.59 -0.05
N GLY A 120 -19.16 34.44 0.49
CA GLY A 120 -18.28 33.38 0.96
C GLY A 120 -17.43 32.77 -0.17
N VAL A 121 -16.21 32.42 0.19
CA VAL A 121 -15.28 31.60 -0.59
C VAL A 121 -14.86 30.44 0.29
N LEU A 122 -15.30 29.22 -0.07
CA LEU A 122 -14.96 28.00 0.65
C LEU A 122 -13.78 27.32 -0.04
N LEU A 123 -12.69 27.12 0.68
CA LEU A 123 -11.50 26.41 0.22
C LEU A 123 -11.40 25.10 0.98
N VAL A 124 -11.48 23.98 0.26
CA VAL A 124 -11.34 22.63 0.81
C VAL A 124 -10.04 22.03 0.32
N ASP A 125 -9.08 21.82 1.22
CA ASP A 125 -7.79 21.17 0.91
C ASP A 125 -7.81 19.69 1.33
N THR A 126 -6.89 18.90 0.78
CA THR A 126 -6.78 17.45 1.01
C THR A 126 -8.10 16.69 0.78
N TYR A 127 -8.80 17.00 -0.31
CA TYR A 127 -10.14 16.45 -0.59
C TYR A 127 -10.19 14.92 -0.72
N GLU A 128 -9.07 14.26 -1.04
CA GLU A 128 -8.98 12.80 -1.04
C GLU A 128 -9.35 12.15 0.30
N ARG A 129 -9.24 12.87 1.43
CA ARG A 129 -9.68 12.39 2.74
C ARG A 129 -11.20 12.48 2.93
N LEU A 130 -11.87 13.32 2.14
CA LEU A 130 -13.30 13.58 2.16
C LEU A 130 -14.02 12.95 0.95
N SER A 131 -13.38 12.02 0.24
CA SER A 131 -13.95 11.36 -0.95
C SER A 131 -15.27 10.63 -0.66
N ALA A 132 -15.43 10.15 0.57
CA ALA A 132 -16.69 9.61 1.11
C ALA A 132 -17.88 10.55 0.91
N LEU A 133 -17.64 11.87 1.00
CA LEU A 133 -18.66 12.91 0.96
C LEU A 133 -18.97 13.39 -0.46
N ASP A 134 -18.36 12.84 -1.50
CA ASP A 134 -18.50 13.34 -2.88
C ASP A 134 -19.96 13.40 -3.33
N HIS A 135 -20.74 12.36 -3.01
CA HIS A 135 -22.15 12.30 -3.35
C HIS A 135 -22.97 13.33 -2.55
N TRP A 136 -22.85 13.34 -1.22
CA TRP A 136 -23.55 14.30 -0.36
C TRP A 136 -23.21 15.76 -0.69
N LEU A 137 -21.94 16.05 -0.99
CA LEU A 137 -21.49 17.38 -1.38
C LEU A 137 -22.22 17.87 -2.63
N ARG A 138 -22.33 17.02 -3.65
CA ARG A 138 -23.00 17.35 -4.91
C ARG A 138 -24.51 17.40 -4.81
N GLU A 139 -25.14 16.47 -4.09
CA GLU A 139 -26.61 16.37 -4.12
C GLU A 139 -27.28 17.22 -3.03
N SER A 140 -26.56 17.66 -2.00
CA SER A 140 -27.17 18.33 -0.85
C SER A 140 -26.43 19.58 -0.41
N PHE A 141 -25.14 19.48 -0.08
CA PHE A 141 -24.42 20.60 0.52
C PHE A 141 -24.20 21.75 -0.48
N LEU A 142 -23.54 21.51 -1.62
CA LEU A 142 -23.24 22.56 -2.59
C LEU A 142 -24.51 23.20 -3.19
N PRO A 143 -25.58 22.44 -3.52
CA PRO A 143 -26.86 23.03 -3.93
C PRO A 143 -27.51 23.95 -2.89
N SER A 144 -27.20 23.77 -1.60
CA SER A 144 -27.73 24.61 -0.51
C SER A 144 -26.99 25.94 -0.34
N LEU A 145 -25.80 26.10 -0.95
CA LEU A 145 -25.01 27.31 -0.83
C LEU A 145 -25.62 28.47 -1.65
N PRO A 146 -25.36 29.73 -1.26
CA PRO A 146 -25.73 30.87 -2.09
C PRO A 146 -25.07 30.77 -3.48
N ALA A 147 -25.81 31.09 -4.54
CA ALA A 147 -25.32 31.01 -5.93
C ALA A 147 -24.08 31.88 -6.20
N SER A 148 -23.86 32.92 -5.40
CA SER A 148 -22.70 33.81 -5.49
C SER A 148 -21.47 33.31 -4.71
N CYS A 149 -21.59 32.18 -4.01
CA CYS A 149 -20.47 31.54 -3.31
C CYS A 149 -19.53 30.85 -4.31
N LEU A 150 -18.23 30.94 -4.05
CA LEU A 150 -17.22 30.21 -4.82
C LEU A 150 -16.62 29.12 -3.95
N VAL A 151 -16.60 27.89 -4.46
CA VAL A 151 -16.02 26.75 -3.77
C VAL A 151 -14.79 26.28 -4.53
N VAL A 152 -13.66 26.14 -3.87
CA VAL A 152 -12.45 25.52 -4.42
C VAL A 152 -12.21 24.22 -3.69
N ILE A 153 -12.16 23.12 -4.43
CA ILE A 153 -11.87 21.78 -3.90
C ILE A 153 -10.51 21.35 -4.45
N ALA A 154 -9.57 21.07 -3.55
CA ALA A 154 -8.23 20.63 -3.90
C ALA A 154 -7.98 19.19 -3.48
N GLY A 155 -7.69 18.33 -4.46
CA GLY A 155 -7.45 16.91 -4.23
C GLY A 155 -6.31 16.36 -5.07
N ARG A 156 -5.92 15.11 -4.82
CA ARG A 156 -4.89 14.44 -5.66
C ARG A 156 -5.44 13.91 -6.95
N ASN A 157 -6.59 13.27 -6.86
CA ASN A 157 -7.20 12.53 -7.95
C ASN A 157 -8.03 13.47 -8.80
N GLN A 158 -8.20 13.10 -10.06
CA GLN A 158 -9.20 13.74 -10.91
C GLN A 158 -10.58 13.57 -10.26
N PRO A 159 -11.47 14.58 -10.34
CA PRO A 159 -12.83 14.45 -9.82
C PRO A 159 -13.56 13.24 -10.41
N THR A 160 -14.44 12.64 -9.60
CA THR A 160 -15.21 11.46 -9.99
C THR A 160 -15.96 11.69 -11.31
N THR A 161 -16.22 10.63 -12.06
CA THR A 161 -16.92 10.73 -13.37
C THR A 161 -18.24 11.48 -13.26
N ALA A 162 -18.91 11.38 -12.10
CA ALA A 162 -20.19 12.01 -11.85
C ALA A 162 -20.15 13.55 -11.88
N TRP A 163 -19.01 14.20 -11.56
CA TRP A 163 -18.82 15.65 -11.78
C TRP A 163 -18.77 16.05 -13.26
N ARG A 164 -18.45 15.10 -14.16
CA ARG A 164 -18.18 15.36 -15.57
C ARG A 164 -19.32 14.93 -16.48
N THR A 165 -20.13 13.95 -16.05
CA THR A 165 -21.23 13.38 -16.84
C THR A 165 -22.58 13.95 -16.47
N ASP A 166 -22.74 14.50 -15.26
CA ASP A 166 -23.94 15.24 -14.89
C ASP A 166 -23.99 16.58 -15.65
N LEU A 167 -25.13 16.88 -16.28
CA LEU A 167 -25.27 18.04 -17.17
C LEU A 167 -25.11 19.38 -16.43
N ALA A 168 -25.59 19.47 -15.20
CA ALA A 168 -25.51 20.71 -14.42
C ALA A 168 -24.12 20.87 -13.80
N TRP A 169 -23.57 19.81 -13.19
CA TRP A 169 -22.24 19.87 -12.59
C TRP A 169 -21.12 20.06 -13.61
N ALA A 170 -21.25 19.49 -14.81
CA ALA A 170 -20.28 19.70 -15.87
C ALA A 170 -20.20 21.16 -16.34
N GLU A 171 -21.29 21.91 -16.25
CA GLU A 171 -21.34 23.34 -16.59
C GLU A 171 -20.86 24.22 -15.42
N LEU A 172 -21.23 23.87 -14.18
CA LEU A 172 -20.92 24.66 -12.98
C LEU A 172 -19.56 24.33 -12.33
N THR A 173 -18.86 23.31 -12.80
CA THR A 173 -17.57 22.87 -12.27
C THR A 173 -16.43 23.11 -13.25
N ARG A 174 -15.44 23.88 -12.82
CA ARG A 174 -14.22 24.10 -13.57
C ARG A 174 -13.11 23.16 -13.09
N LEU A 175 -12.55 22.38 -14.01
CA LEU A 175 -11.44 21.47 -13.74
C LEU A 175 -10.10 22.17 -13.97
N MET A 176 -9.24 22.17 -12.95
CA MET A 176 -7.91 22.79 -12.97
C MET A 176 -6.82 21.74 -12.65
N PRO A 177 -6.30 21.02 -13.66
CA PRO A 177 -5.17 20.12 -13.48
C PRO A 177 -3.90 20.91 -13.13
N LEU A 178 -3.27 20.57 -12.02
CA LEU A 178 -2.04 21.17 -11.54
C LEU A 178 -0.87 20.22 -11.83
N GLY A 179 -0.11 20.54 -12.88
CA GLY A 179 1.14 19.85 -13.24
C GLY A 179 2.37 20.49 -12.59
N ASN A 180 3.56 19.97 -12.89
CA ASN A 180 4.83 20.56 -12.47
C ASN A 180 4.97 22.02 -12.94
N LEU A 181 5.80 22.81 -12.24
CA LEU A 181 6.13 24.17 -12.66
C LEU A 181 6.86 24.15 -14.00
N GLN A 182 6.60 25.16 -14.82
CA GLN A 182 7.30 25.32 -16.08
C GLN A 182 8.80 25.63 -15.83
N PRO A 183 9.68 25.35 -16.80
CA PRO A 183 11.12 25.59 -16.63
C PRO A 183 11.46 27.02 -16.21
N GLU A 184 10.78 28.03 -16.76
CA GLU A 184 11.00 29.43 -16.40
C GLU A 184 10.51 29.78 -14.98
N GLU A 185 9.37 29.21 -14.56
CA GLU A 185 8.87 29.36 -13.19
C GLU A 185 9.81 28.70 -12.19
N SER A 186 10.35 27.53 -12.55
CA SER A 186 11.31 26.79 -11.74
C SER A 186 12.65 27.53 -11.61
N ARG A 187 13.16 28.17 -12.67
CA ARG A 187 14.33 29.06 -12.60
C ARG A 187 14.08 30.26 -11.70
N THR A 188 12.91 30.88 -11.84
CA THR A 188 12.47 31.99 -10.99
C THR A 188 12.44 31.56 -9.52
N TYR A 189 11.95 30.34 -9.24
CA TYR A 189 11.92 29.78 -7.90
C TYR A 189 13.33 29.57 -7.32
N LEU A 190 14.24 28.99 -8.09
CA LEU A 190 15.63 28.80 -7.68
C LEU A 190 16.34 30.14 -7.44
N ALA A 191 16.16 31.12 -8.34
CA ALA A 191 16.74 32.46 -8.21
C ALA A 191 16.23 33.18 -6.95
N ALA A 192 14.92 33.16 -6.69
CA ALA A 192 14.31 33.77 -5.51
C ALA A 192 14.80 33.16 -4.19
N ARG A 193 15.34 31.94 -4.24
CA ARG A 193 15.92 31.23 -3.08
C ARG A 193 17.44 31.36 -2.99
N GLY A 194 18.05 32.19 -3.83
CA GLY A 194 19.48 32.46 -3.81
C GLY A 194 20.35 31.37 -4.43
N VAL A 195 19.77 30.45 -5.21
CA VAL A 195 20.54 29.42 -5.91
C VAL A 195 21.26 30.07 -7.11
N PRO A 196 22.60 29.93 -7.24
CA PRO A 196 23.36 30.50 -8.36
C PRO A 196 22.87 29.99 -9.72
N ALA A 197 22.80 30.87 -10.73
CA ALA A 197 22.30 30.57 -12.07
C ALA A 197 23.01 29.37 -12.73
N ALA A 198 24.31 29.18 -12.45
CA ALA A 198 25.09 28.05 -12.94
C ALA A 198 24.54 26.68 -12.50
N ARG A 199 23.81 26.61 -11.37
CA ARG A 199 23.22 25.38 -10.84
C ARG A 199 21.78 25.14 -11.32
N HIS A 200 21.15 26.09 -11.99
CA HIS A 200 19.76 25.97 -12.43
C HIS A 200 19.54 24.84 -13.44
N PRO A 201 20.36 24.65 -14.50
CA PRO A 201 20.12 23.58 -15.48
C PRO A 201 20.06 22.19 -14.84
N ALA A 202 20.97 21.91 -13.91
CA ALA A 202 21.05 20.64 -13.22
C ALA A 202 19.86 20.43 -12.26
N ALA A 203 19.50 21.45 -11.47
CA ALA A 203 18.32 21.39 -10.59
C ALA A 203 17.01 21.21 -11.38
N LEU A 204 16.89 21.81 -12.58
CA LEU A 204 15.72 21.65 -13.45
C LEU A 204 15.65 20.27 -14.09
N ALA A 205 16.77 19.76 -14.61
CA ALA A 205 16.85 18.43 -15.19
C ALA A 205 16.45 17.37 -14.18
N PHE A 206 16.91 17.54 -12.93
CA PHE A 206 16.60 16.64 -11.83
C PHE A 206 15.12 16.73 -11.38
N THR A 207 14.67 17.91 -10.98
CA THR A 207 13.34 18.07 -10.37
C THR A 207 12.21 17.97 -11.38
N ARG A 208 12.51 18.16 -12.68
CA ARG A 208 11.54 18.27 -13.78
C ARG A 208 10.40 19.24 -13.46
N GLY A 209 10.72 20.30 -12.70
CA GLY A 209 9.78 21.32 -12.24
C GLY A 209 8.86 20.90 -11.08
N HIS A 210 9.08 19.75 -10.44
CA HIS A 210 8.27 19.31 -9.31
C HIS A 210 8.50 20.22 -8.08
N PRO A 211 7.47 20.96 -7.60
CA PRO A 211 7.65 22.01 -6.57
C PRO A 211 8.25 21.55 -5.26
N LEU A 212 7.81 20.39 -4.73
CA LEU A 212 8.39 19.85 -3.50
C LEU A 212 9.85 19.41 -3.72
N ALA A 213 10.20 18.87 -4.89
CA ALA A 213 11.57 18.47 -5.19
C ALA A 213 12.48 19.71 -5.33
N LEU A 214 11.98 20.78 -5.97
CA LEU A 214 12.65 22.08 -6.02
C LEU A 214 12.88 22.67 -4.62
N ALA A 215 11.91 22.56 -3.72
CA ALA A 215 12.07 23.00 -2.33
C ALA A 215 13.16 22.20 -1.60
N LEU A 216 13.15 20.87 -1.74
CA LEU A 216 14.16 19.99 -1.14
C LEU A 216 15.57 20.26 -1.69
N VAL A 217 15.71 20.49 -3.01
CA VAL A 217 16.99 20.87 -3.63
C VAL A 217 17.50 22.21 -3.13
N VAL A 218 16.63 23.20 -2.94
CA VAL A 218 17.01 24.49 -2.38
C VAL A 218 17.51 24.34 -0.95
N ASP A 219 16.78 23.64 -0.10
CA ASP A 219 17.16 23.45 1.30
C ASP A 219 18.47 22.63 1.37
N ALA A 220 18.64 21.68 0.46
CA ALA A 220 19.87 20.95 0.29
C ALA A 220 21.07 21.89 -0.01
N LEU A 221 20.95 22.71 -1.04
CA LEU A 221 22.02 23.61 -1.46
C LEU A 221 22.38 24.69 -0.42
N ARG A 222 21.54 24.92 0.60
CA ARG A 222 21.78 25.90 1.67
C ARG A 222 22.56 25.36 2.87
N GLN A 223 22.56 24.04 3.08
CA GLN A 223 23.20 23.42 4.26
C GLN A 223 24.63 22.91 3.96
N SER A 224 25.09 22.98 2.70
CA SER A 224 26.44 22.55 2.31
C SER A 224 27.16 23.66 1.54
N ASP A 225 28.34 24.07 2.03
CA ASP A 225 29.29 24.90 1.27
C ASP A 225 29.96 24.10 0.13
N ASP A 226 29.80 22.78 0.14
CA ASP A 226 30.43 21.90 -0.84
C ASP A 226 29.64 21.83 -2.15
N VAL A 227 30.39 21.82 -3.25
CA VAL A 227 29.88 22.06 -4.60
C VAL A 227 29.27 20.77 -5.16
N LEU A 228 27.94 20.63 -5.06
CA LEU A 228 27.22 19.70 -5.94
C LEU A 228 27.46 20.13 -7.39
N THR A 229 28.28 19.39 -8.13
CA THR A 229 28.52 19.64 -9.57
C THR A 229 27.30 19.18 -10.36
N GLY A 230 27.09 19.77 -11.55
CA GLY A 230 25.97 19.39 -12.43
C GLY A 230 25.99 17.92 -12.86
N GLU A 231 27.12 17.23 -12.73
CA GLU A 231 27.29 15.80 -13.02
C GLU A 231 26.67 14.90 -11.93
N GLN A 232 26.75 15.28 -10.65
CA GLN A 232 26.10 14.56 -9.54
C GLN A 232 24.57 14.69 -9.53
N LEU A 233 24.03 15.69 -10.23
CA LEU A 233 22.60 15.92 -10.43
C LEU A 233 22.06 15.30 -11.74
N ALA A 234 22.88 14.54 -12.48
CA ALA A 234 22.51 13.87 -13.73
C ALA A 234 22.56 12.33 -13.65
N GLU A 235 22.99 11.75 -12.52
CA GLU A 235 23.05 10.30 -12.32
C GLU A 235 21.69 9.69 -11.93
N PRO A 236 21.45 8.39 -12.18
CA PRO A 236 20.23 7.69 -11.76
C PRO A 236 19.96 7.67 -10.24
N ASP A 237 20.97 8.03 -9.42
CA ASP A 237 20.99 7.96 -7.95
C ASP A 237 20.60 9.26 -7.22
N ILE A 238 19.81 10.15 -7.82
CA ILE A 238 19.46 11.43 -7.13
C ILE A 238 18.29 11.25 -6.14
N VAL A 239 17.49 10.19 -6.27
CA VAL A 239 16.60 9.75 -5.19
C VAL A 239 17.45 9.38 -3.98
N GLN A 240 18.58 8.68 -4.19
CA GLN A 240 19.56 8.40 -3.16
C GLN A 240 20.20 9.69 -2.63
N ALA A 241 20.57 10.70 -3.43
CA ALA A 241 21.12 11.96 -2.92
C ALA A 241 20.11 12.83 -2.11
N LEU A 242 18.82 12.80 -2.45
CA LEU A 242 17.76 13.44 -1.65
C LEU A 242 17.42 12.64 -0.39
N VAL A 243 17.37 11.30 -0.50
CA VAL A 243 17.16 10.40 0.64
C VAL A 243 18.35 10.49 1.59
N GLU A 244 19.59 10.40 1.12
CA GLU A 244 20.83 10.57 1.89
C GLU A 244 20.88 11.91 2.62
N ARG A 245 20.23 12.96 2.11
CA ARG A 245 20.11 14.27 2.81
C ARG A 245 18.90 14.40 3.72
N LEU A 246 17.81 13.68 3.46
CA LEU A 246 16.68 13.54 4.38
C LEU A 246 17.03 12.59 5.55
N VAL A 247 18.03 11.73 5.34
CA VAL A 247 18.50 10.64 6.20
C VAL A 247 19.93 10.93 6.73
N SER A 248 20.58 12.04 6.35
CA SER A 248 21.98 12.35 6.74
C SER A 248 22.17 12.52 8.24
N ASP A 249 21.10 12.84 8.96
CA ASP A 249 21.08 12.99 10.42
C ASP A 249 20.38 11.81 11.13
N VAL A 250 20.31 10.62 10.51
CA VAL A 250 19.80 9.44 11.21
C VAL A 250 20.76 9.06 12.36
N PRO A 251 20.33 9.16 13.63
CA PRO A 251 21.28 9.08 14.75
C PRO A 251 21.92 7.70 14.95
N SER A 252 21.26 6.64 14.48
CA SER A 252 21.76 5.26 14.59
C SER A 252 21.04 4.31 13.65
N ASP A 253 21.58 3.11 13.47
CA ASP A 253 20.94 2.02 12.73
C ASP A 253 19.50 1.76 13.20
N ALA A 254 19.22 1.89 14.51
CA ALA A 254 17.88 1.69 15.05
C ALA A 254 16.88 2.74 14.54
N HIS A 255 17.31 4.00 14.40
CA HIS A 255 16.51 5.08 13.81
C HIS A 255 16.31 4.84 12.31
N GLN A 256 17.34 4.35 11.60
CA GLN A 256 17.20 3.98 10.20
C GLN A 256 16.13 2.90 10.03
N ARG A 257 16.19 1.83 10.84
CA ARG A 257 15.19 0.76 10.79
C ARG A 257 13.80 1.25 11.19
N ALA A 258 13.68 2.17 12.14
CA ALA A 258 12.40 2.77 12.50
C ALA A 258 11.79 3.57 11.33
N LEU A 259 12.61 4.32 10.57
CA LEU A 259 12.16 5.03 9.37
C LEU A 259 11.75 4.09 8.24
N GLU A 260 12.51 3.01 8.03
CA GLU A 260 12.16 1.96 7.05
C GLU A 260 10.84 1.27 7.44
N ILE A 261 10.60 1.00 8.72
CA ILE A 261 9.30 0.50 9.21
C ILE A 261 8.18 1.52 8.92
N CYS A 262 8.43 2.80 9.22
CA CYS A 262 7.48 3.89 9.00
C CYS A 262 7.08 4.05 7.53
N THR A 263 8.03 3.78 6.65
CA THR A 263 7.84 3.80 5.20
C THR A 263 6.93 2.66 4.74
N LEU A 264 7.13 1.45 5.27
CA LEU A 264 6.44 0.24 4.81
C LEU A 264 5.06 0.03 5.44
N ALA A 265 4.87 0.44 6.70
CA ALA A 265 3.61 0.31 7.42
C ALA A 265 2.61 1.42 7.00
N ARG A 266 1.30 1.15 7.05
CA ARG A 266 0.27 2.16 6.74
C ARG A 266 0.32 3.31 7.75
N SER A 267 0.32 2.95 9.02
CA SER A 267 0.58 3.81 10.17
C SER A 267 1.56 3.11 11.11
N THR A 268 2.38 3.88 11.82
CA THR A 268 3.41 3.36 12.72
C THR A 268 3.16 3.81 14.14
N THR A 269 3.24 2.87 15.09
CA THR A 269 3.12 3.10 16.52
C THR A 269 4.39 2.68 17.24
N GLU A 270 4.59 3.16 18.48
CA GLU A 270 5.67 2.69 19.37
C GLU A 270 5.69 1.16 19.45
N SER A 271 4.53 0.54 19.69
CA SER A 271 4.39 -0.91 19.81
C SER A 271 4.76 -1.67 18.53
N LEU A 272 4.50 -1.09 17.35
CA LEU A 272 4.89 -1.71 16.08
C LEU A 272 6.41 -1.72 15.94
N ILE A 273 7.07 -0.62 16.30
CA ILE A 273 8.54 -0.52 16.27
C ILE A 273 9.16 -1.51 17.25
N GLU A 274 8.64 -1.61 18.48
CA GLU A 274 9.11 -2.57 19.49
C GLU A 274 9.02 -4.01 18.98
N GLN A 275 7.88 -4.41 18.42
CA GLN A 275 7.65 -5.77 17.93
C GLN A 275 8.53 -6.08 16.70
N VAL A 276 8.62 -5.14 15.76
CA VAL A 276 9.35 -5.33 14.51
C VAL A 276 10.85 -5.19 14.70
N LEU A 277 11.35 -4.43 15.67
CA LEU A 277 12.78 -4.36 15.98
C LEU A 277 13.20 -5.35 17.07
N GLN A 278 12.26 -5.89 17.85
CA GLN A 278 12.52 -6.67 19.07
C GLN A 278 13.33 -5.88 20.09
N VAL A 279 12.95 -4.63 20.31
CA VAL A 279 13.53 -3.74 21.34
C VAL A 279 12.57 -3.58 22.51
N PRO A 280 13.07 -3.42 23.75
CA PRO A 280 12.21 -3.31 24.93
C PRO A 280 11.47 -1.98 25.04
N ASP A 281 11.99 -0.92 24.42
CA ASP A 281 11.42 0.43 24.43
C ASP A 281 11.78 1.12 23.10
N ALA A 282 10.77 1.62 22.39
CA ALA A 282 10.94 2.38 21.15
C ALA A 282 10.57 3.87 21.27
N ARG A 283 10.37 4.39 22.49
CA ARG A 283 9.93 5.78 22.72
C ARG A 283 10.81 6.82 22.04
N ASP A 284 12.12 6.68 22.18
CA ASP A 284 13.08 7.64 21.58
C ASP A 284 13.04 7.58 20.03
N LEU A 285 12.89 6.37 19.47
CA LEU A 285 12.76 6.17 18.01
C LEU A 285 11.48 6.78 17.48
N PHE A 286 10.37 6.59 18.20
CA PHE A 286 9.07 7.13 17.83
C PHE A 286 9.02 8.66 17.97
N ALA A 287 9.59 9.20 19.04
CA ALA A 287 9.74 10.64 19.22
C ALA A 287 10.55 11.27 18.08
N TRP A 288 11.67 10.65 17.71
CA TRP A 288 12.47 11.10 16.57
C TRP A 288 11.69 11.07 15.25
N LEU A 289 10.93 9.99 14.97
CA LEU A 289 10.08 9.93 13.77
C LEU A 289 9.08 11.09 13.72
N ARG A 290 8.47 11.44 14.86
CA ARG A 290 7.49 12.56 14.95
C ARG A 290 8.09 13.92 14.62
N ASP A 291 9.39 14.09 14.84
CA ASP A 291 10.09 15.36 14.64
C ASP A 291 10.62 15.54 13.21
N LEU A 292 10.55 14.49 12.37
CA LEU A 292 10.96 14.57 10.98
C LEU A 292 9.97 15.44 10.16
N PRO A 293 10.46 16.36 9.30
CA PRO A 293 9.64 17.37 8.64
C PRO A 293 8.69 16.83 7.57
N PHE A 294 8.84 15.57 7.19
CA PHE A 294 8.02 14.88 6.19
C PHE A 294 7.17 13.76 6.81
N ILE A 295 7.18 13.61 8.14
CA ILE A 295 6.32 12.68 8.86
C ILE A 295 5.07 13.43 9.35
N GLU A 296 3.93 12.83 9.09
CA GLU A 296 2.62 13.30 9.51
C GLU A 296 2.12 12.47 10.70
N GLN A 297 1.20 13.05 11.48
CA GLN A 297 0.59 12.43 12.65
C GLN A 297 -0.90 12.24 12.38
N GLY A 298 -1.39 11.02 12.60
CA GLY A 298 -2.81 10.67 12.51
C GLY A 298 -3.33 10.01 13.79
N PRO A 299 -4.64 9.69 13.84
CA PRO A 299 -5.27 9.08 15.02
C PRO A 299 -4.68 7.71 15.39
N TYR A 300 -4.04 7.02 14.44
CA TYR A 300 -3.52 5.67 14.60
C TYR A 300 -1.98 5.58 14.62
N GLY A 301 -1.27 6.72 14.68
CA GLY A 301 0.19 6.75 14.71
C GLY A 301 0.79 7.76 13.74
N VAL A 302 2.04 7.52 13.34
CA VAL A 302 2.80 8.38 12.42
C VAL A 302 3.03 7.70 11.09
N TYR A 303 3.14 8.49 10.03
CA TYR A 303 3.39 8.00 8.68
C TYR A 303 4.08 9.06 7.82
N PRO A 304 4.90 8.70 6.82
CA PRO A 304 5.49 9.69 5.92
C PRO A 304 4.44 10.26 4.98
N HIS A 305 4.59 11.53 4.62
CA HIS A 305 3.91 12.11 3.47
C HIS A 305 4.13 11.23 2.24
N ASP A 306 3.11 10.96 1.43
CA ASP A 306 3.14 9.88 0.44
C ASP A 306 4.27 9.95 -0.58
N LEU A 307 4.66 11.16 -1.04
CA LEU A 307 5.84 11.28 -1.90
C LEU A 307 7.14 10.83 -1.20
N ALA A 308 7.31 11.19 0.08
CA ALA A 308 8.47 10.76 0.85
C ALA A 308 8.41 9.24 1.07
N ARG A 309 7.22 8.68 1.34
CA ARG A 309 7.01 7.23 1.45
C ARG A 309 7.43 6.50 0.17
N ASP A 310 6.94 6.94 -0.99
CA ASP A 310 7.25 6.31 -2.27
C ASP A 310 8.75 6.37 -2.60
N MET A 311 9.39 7.51 -2.32
CA MET A 311 10.83 7.69 -2.51
C MET A 311 11.64 6.80 -1.57
N LEU A 312 11.32 6.79 -0.28
CA LEU A 312 12.02 5.98 0.74
C LEU A 312 11.84 4.48 0.49
N GLU A 313 10.66 4.04 0.05
CA GLU A 313 10.43 2.63 -0.28
C GLU A 313 11.19 2.23 -1.54
N THR A 314 11.19 3.08 -2.57
CA THR A 314 11.93 2.85 -3.80
C THR A 314 13.43 2.75 -3.54
N ASP A 315 13.98 3.65 -2.72
CA ASP A 315 15.36 3.58 -2.25
C ASP A 315 15.64 2.27 -1.52
N LEU A 316 14.85 1.93 -0.49
CA LEU A 316 15.05 0.72 0.30
C LEU A 316 15.01 -0.55 -0.56
N ARG A 317 14.09 -0.61 -1.54
CA ARG A 317 13.97 -1.74 -2.47
C ARG A 317 15.20 -1.89 -3.37
N TRP A 318 15.79 -0.78 -3.79
CA TRP A 318 16.98 -0.77 -4.63
C TRP A 318 18.25 -1.02 -3.82
N ARG A 319 18.43 -0.31 -2.71
CA ARG A 319 19.63 -0.31 -1.85
C ARG A 319 19.78 -1.60 -1.04
N ASP A 320 18.68 -2.12 -0.47
CA ASP A 320 18.69 -3.33 0.36
C ASP A 320 17.40 -4.16 0.16
N PRO A 321 17.26 -4.86 -0.98
CA PRO A 321 16.09 -5.68 -1.29
C PRO A 321 15.90 -6.86 -0.32
N VAL A 322 16.94 -7.28 0.41
CA VAL A 322 16.85 -8.32 1.44
C VAL A 322 16.19 -7.76 2.69
N MET A 323 16.64 -6.59 3.15
CA MET A 323 16.01 -5.92 4.28
C MET A 323 14.57 -5.51 3.99
N TRP A 324 14.31 -4.94 2.81
CA TRP A 324 12.96 -4.58 2.40
C TRP A 324 11.98 -5.76 2.58
N ARG A 325 12.34 -6.95 2.07
CA ARG A 325 11.54 -8.18 2.24
C ARG A 325 11.41 -8.58 3.71
N ARG A 326 12.53 -8.54 4.46
CA ARG A 326 12.55 -8.92 5.88
C ARG A 326 11.65 -8.02 6.72
N LEU A 327 11.73 -6.71 6.57
CA LEU A 327 10.90 -5.75 7.30
C LEU A 327 9.45 -5.87 6.88
N SER A 328 9.15 -5.94 5.58
CA SER A 328 7.78 -6.13 5.08
C SER A 328 7.12 -7.39 5.69
N GLY A 329 7.85 -8.51 5.72
CA GLY A 329 7.37 -9.75 6.36
C GLY A 329 7.16 -9.61 7.87
N ARG A 330 8.09 -8.99 8.60
CA ARG A 330 7.97 -8.78 10.06
C ARG A 330 6.81 -7.83 10.40
N ILE A 331 6.63 -6.76 9.63
CA ILE A 331 5.53 -5.81 9.79
C ILE A 331 4.20 -6.52 9.56
N HIS A 332 4.08 -7.27 8.47
CA HIS A 332 2.88 -8.06 8.18
C HIS A 332 2.53 -9.02 9.32
N VAL A 333 3.51 -9.74 9.88
CA VAL A 333 3.30 -10.64 11.03
C VAL A 333 2.94 -9.88 12.30
N ALA A 334 3.60 -8.75 12.58
CA ALA A 334 3.34 -7.95 13.78
C ALA A 334 1.92 -7.37 13.78
N LEU A 335 1.49 -6.76 12.67
CA LEU A 335 0.16 -6.18 12.52
C LEU A 335 -0.96 -7.20 12.70
N ARG A 336 -0.74 -8.45 12.27
CA ARG A 336 -1.72 -9.54 12.43
C ARG A 336 -1.80 -10.11 13.84
N ARG A 337 -0.75 -9.93 14.65
CA ARG A 337 -0.69 -10.38 16.05
C ARG A 337 -1.02 -9.26 17.02
N ALA A 338 -1.30 -8.06 16.52
CA ALA A 338 -1.63 -6.92 17.37
C ALA A 338 -2.88 -7.24 18.22
N PRO A 339 -2.88 -6.89 19.52
CA PRO A 339 -4.04 -7.09 20.36
C PRO A 339 -5.21 -6.25 19.85
N VAL A 340 -6.36 -6.90 19.73
CA VAL A 340 -7.60 -6.32 19.20
C VAL A 340 -8.56 -6.05 20.37
N ARG A 341 -9.16 -4.86 20.41
CA ARG A 341 -10.12 -4.48 21.47
C ARG A 341 -11.57 -4.78 21.06
N ASP A 342 -11.89 -4.52 19.80
CA ASP A 342 -13.20 -4.74 19.21
C ASP A 342 -13.10 -5.10 17.72
N GLU A 343 -14.23 -5.37 17.07
CA GLU A 343 -14.26 -5.77 15.66
C GLU A 343 -13.72 -4.69 14.71
N ARG A 344 -13.93 -3.40 15.02
CA ARG A 344 -13.43 -2.29 14.19
C ARG A 344 -11.91 -2.20 14.27
N ASP A 345 -11.35 -2.35 15.46
CA ASP A 345 -9.91 -2.48 15.68
C ASP A 345 -9.33 -3.67 14.90
N HIS A 346 -10.06 -4.79 14.82
CA HIS A 346 -9.63 -5.96 14.05
C HIS A 346 -9.62 -5.68 12.55
N GLN A 347 -10.70 -5.10 12.02
CA GLN A 347 -10.81 -4.74 10.60
C GLN A 347 -9.69 -3.78 10.21
N ARG A 348 -9.39 -2.78 11.04
CA ARG A 348 -8.25 -1.85 10.83
C ARG A 348 -6.91 -2.59 10.82
N ALA A 349 -6.64 -3.46 11.79
CA ALA A 349 -5.39 -4.21 11.85
C ALA A 349 -5.19 -5.12 10.62
N LEU A 350 -6.27 -5.73 10.12
CA LEU A 350 -6.26 -6.51 8.89
C LEU A 350 -6.02 -5.63 7.65
N MET A 351 -6.63 -4.45 7.59
CA MET A 351 -6.34 -3.46 6.53
C MET A 351 -4.86 -3.04 6.53
N ASP A 352 -4.28 -2.78 7.70
CA ASP A 352 -2.87 -2.42 7.83
C ASP A 352 -1.96 -3.58 7.36
N ALA A 353 -2.33 -4.82 7.67
CA ALA A 353 -1.61 -6.01 7.24
C ALA A 353 -1.70 -6.25 5.72
N LEU A 354 -2.86 -5.98 5.11
CA LEU A 354 -3.04 -6.00 3.65
C LEU A 354 -2.18 -4.90 2.99
N TYR A 355 -2.17 -3.69 3.56
CA TYR A 355 -1.35 -2.58 3.06
C TYR A 355 0.15 -2.90 3.10
N ALA A 356 0.63 -3.55 4.17
CA ALA A 356 2.02 -4.00 4.27
C ALA A 356 2.40 -5.02 3.18
N ALA A 357 1.42 -5.73 2.61
CA ALA A 357 1.61 -6.69 1.52
C ALA A 357 1.35 -6.08 0.12
N ARG A 358 0.99 -4.79 0.00
CA ARG A 358 0.47 -4.18 -1.24
C ARG A 358 1.37 -4.26 -2.47
N THR A 359 2.68 -4.38 -2.28
CA THR A 359 3.67 -4.47 -3.35
C THR A 359 4.01 -5.90 -3.75
N GLN A 360 3.45 -6.90 -3.06
CA GLN A 360 3.57 -8.30 -3.46
C GLN A 360 2.81 -8.52 -4.78
N PRO A 361 3.33 -9.33 -5.72
CA PRO A 361 2.72 -9.50 -7.04
C PRO A 361 1.25 -9.93 -7.02
N MET A 362 0.86 -10.76 -6.05
CA MET A 362 -0.53 -11.22 -5.87
C MET A 362 -1.48 -10.15 -5.30
N MET A 363 -0.96 -9.07 -4.70
CA MET A 363 -1.74 -7.97 -4.11
C MET A 363 -1.73 -6.72 -5.00
N ALA A 364 -0.62 -6.49 -5.70
CA ALA A 364 -0.40 -5.30 -6.51
C ALA A 364 -1.43 -5.22 -7.64
N GLY A 365 -2.18 -4.12 -7.67
CA GLY A 365 -3.23 -3.88 -8.68
C GLY A 365 -4.59 -4.50 -8.37
N PHE A 366 -4.75 -5.20 -7.24
CA PHE A 366 -6.00 -5.86 -6.85
C PHE A 366 -6.72 -5.19 -5.66
N PHE A 367 -6.11 -4.17 -5.06
CA PHE A 367 -6.65 -3.42 -3.93
C PHE A 367 -6.53 -1.92 -4.16
N ASP A 368 -7.49 -1.17 -3.62
CA ASP A 368 -7.53 0.28 -3.69
C ASP A 368 -7.08 0.92 -2.38
N TRP A 369 -5.91 1.55 -2.38
CA TRP A 369 -5.36 2.20 -1.19
C TRP A 369 -5.82 3.65 -0.99
N SER A 370 -6.71 4.15 -1.85
CA SER A 370 -7.34 5.47 -1.70
C SER A 370 -8.51 5.47 -0.70
N ILE A 371 -8.86 4.30 -0.16
CA ILE A 371 -9.87 4.12 0.89
C ILE A 371 -9.62 5.06 2.08
N GLY A 372 -10.68 5.79 2.48
CA GLY A 372 -10.66 6.63 3.68
C GLY A 372 -10.44 5.79 4.94
N GLU A 373 -9.77 6.36 5.95
CA GLU A 373 -9.47 5.64 7.21
C GLU A 373 -10.71 5.21 7.99
N ASP A 374 -11.86 5.84 7.70
CA ASP A 374 -13.13 5.58 8.36
C ASP A 374 -14.07 4.66 7.58
N ALA A 375 -13.61 4.01 6.51
CA ALA A 375 -14.41 3.01 5.82
C ALA A 375 -14.41 1.68 6.61
N TYR A 376 -15.59 1.12 6.87
CA TYR A 376 -15.75 -0.12 7.62
C TYR A 376 -16.88 -1.00 7.07
N ALA A 377 -16.81 -2.29 7.37
CA ALA A 377 -17.91 -3.22 7.13
C ALA A 377 -18.69 -3.41 8.44
N ALA A 378 -20.02 -3.34 8.38
CA ALA A 378 -20.89 -3.60 9.52
C ALA A 378 -22.05 -4.50 9.14
N PRO A 379 -22.63 -5.25 10.09
CA PRO A 379 -23.86 -6.00 9.88
C PRO A 379 -24.96 -5.12 9.28
N ALA A 380 -25.63 -5.65 8.26
CA ALA A 380 -26.72 -4.95 7.60
C ALA A 380 -27.92 -4.80 8.54
N ARG A 381 -28.60 -3.66 8.45
CA ARG A 381 -29.86 -3.35 9.16
C ARG A 381 -31.03 -3.52 8.20
N PRO A 382 -32.27 -3.74 8.69
CA PRO A 382 -33.47 -3.80 7.84
C PRO A 382 -33.60 -2.65 6.83
N ASP A 383 -33.25 -1.43 7.25
CA ASP A 383 -33.31 -0.22 6.41
C ASP A 383 -32.25 -0.19 5.29
N ASP A 384 -31.28 -1.12 5.30
CA ASP A 384 -30.27 -1.26 4.26
C ASP A 384 -30.77 -2.08 3.07
N LEU A 385 -31.80 -2.92 3.26
CA LEU A 385 -32.29 -3.85 2.25
C LEU A 385 -32.64 -3.15 0.92
N PRO A 386 -33.37 -2.01 0.89
CA PRO A 386 -33.68 -1.35 -0.38
C PRO A 386 -32.42 -0.93 -1.16
N ALA A 387 -31.38 -0.47 -0.46
CA ALA A 387 -30.12 -0.07 -1.08
C ALA A 387 -29.35 -1.28 -1.60
N ILE A 388 -29.29 -2.37 -0.82
CA ILE A 388 -28.66 -3.64 -1.24
C ILE A 388 -29.33 -4.16 -2.52
N LEU A 389 -30.66 -4.26 -2.54
CA LEU A 389 -31.39 -4.78 -3.69
C LEU A 389 -31.24 -3.88 -4.92
N SER A 390 -31.21 -2.56 -4.74
CA SER A 390 -30.95 -1.60 -5.82
C SER A 390 -29.54 -1.78 -6.42
N MET A 391 -28.51 -1.99 -5.58
CA MET A 391 -27.15 -2.29 -6.05
C MET A 391 -27.10 -3.59 -6.85
N VAL A 392 -27.74 -4.67 -6.35
CA VAL A 392 -27.78 -5.95 -7.05
C VAL A 392 -28.54 -5.83 -8.37
N GLU A 393 -29.70 -5.19 -8.38
CA GLU A 393 -30.52 -5.03 -9.57
C GLU A 393 -29.81 -4.20 -10.64
N ARG A 394 -29.12 -3.13 -10.25
CA ARG A 394 -28.34 -2.29 -11.17
C ARG A 394 -27.21 -3.08 -11.84
N ASN A 395 -26.47 -3.89 -11.09
CA ASN A 395 -25.24 -4.51 -11.57
C ASN A 395 -25.43 -5.93 -12.14
N GLU A 396 -26.35 -6.72 -11.59
CA GLU A 396 -26.61 -8.12 -11.94
C GLU A 396 -28.04 -8.38 -12.43
N GLY A 397 -28.93 -7.39 -12.36
CA GLY A 397 -30.31 -7.48 -12.86
C GLY A 397 -31.33 -7.99 -11.84
N ALA A 398 -32.62 -7.87 -12.21
CA ALA A 398 -33.75 -8.18 -11.33
C ALA A 398 -33.78 -9.64 -10.83
N ALA A 399 -33.26 -10.59 -11.61
CA ALA A 399 -33.18 -12.00 -11.19
C ALA A 399 -32.21 -12.18 -10.01
N ALA A 400 -31.03 -11.54 -10.07
CA ALA A 400 -30.08 -11.54 -8.97
C ALA A 400 -30.63 -10.82 -7.74
N ALA A 401 -31.34 -9.70 -7.93
CA ALA A 401 -31.99 -8.99 -6.83
C ALA A 401 -33.08 -9.84 -6.14
N ALA A 402 -33.82 -10.67 -6.89
CA ALA A 402 -34.76 -11.63 -6.31
C ALA A 402 -34.05 -12.70 -5.47
N ILE A 403 -32.89 -13.21 -5.93
CA ILE A 403 -32.05 -14.15 -5.18
C ILE A 403 -31.51 -13.49 -3.90
N ALA A 404 -31.00 -12.26 -3.99
CA ALA A 404 -30.53 -11.51 -2.83
C ALA A 404 -31.64 -11.29 -1.79
N ARG A 405 -32.86 -10.97 -2.23
CA ARG A 405 -34.04 -10.85 -1.34
C ARG A 405 -34.39 -12.18 -0.68
N HIS A 406 -34.39 -13.27 -1.43
CA HIS A 406 -34.62 -14.62 -0.91
C HIS A 406 -33.63 -14.96 0.20
N TRP A 407 -32.35 -14.67 0.00
CA TRP A 407 -31.32 -14.89 1.02
C TRP A 407 -31.44 -13.95 2.22
N TRP A 408 -31.83 -12.69 2.00
CA TRP A 408 -32.08 -11.76 3.09
C TRP A 408 -33.17 -12.24 4.04
N GLU A 409 -34.27 -12.78 3.51
CA GLU A 409 -35.39 -13.31 4.32
C GLU A 409 -34.99 -14.51 5.18
N ARG A 410 -33.96 -15.25 4.77
CA ARG A 410 -33.51 -16.49 5.45
C ARG A 410 -32.30 -16.27 6.35
N GLN A 411 -31.36 -15.44 5.90
CA GLN A 411 -30.08 -15.19 6.54
C GLN A 411 -29.76 -13.69 6.52
N PRO A 412 -30.54 -12.82 7.21
CA PRO A 412 -30.27 -11.39 7.23
C PRO A 412 -28.88 -11.08 7.83
N ASP A 413 -28.42 -11.86 8.80
CA ASP A 413 -27.11 -11.72 9.45
C ASP A 413 -25.91 -12.08 8.54
N ALA A 414 -26.17 -12.66 7.36
CA ALA A 414 -25.16 -12.94 6.35
C ALA A 414 -24.72 -11.67 5.59
N PHE A 415 -25.52 -10.60 5.64
CA PHE A 415 -25.29 -9.37 4.88
C PHE A 415 -24.53 -8.35 5.71
N HIS A 416 -23.50 -7.76 5.12
CA HIS A 416 -22.73 -6.66 5.70
C HIS A 416 -22.71 -5.51 4.71
N VAL A 417 -22.87 -4.29 5.21
CA VAL A 417 -22.86 -3.07 4.40
C VAL A 417 -21.54 -2.35 4.64
N PHE A 418 -20.96 -1.86 3.55
CA PHE A 418 -19.78 -1.02 3.57
C PHE A 418 -20.19 0.43 3.72
N ARG A 419 -19.63 1.08 4.73
CA ARG A 419 -19.95 2.45 5.08
C ARG A 419 -18.70 3.27 5.23
N HIS A 420 -18.79 4.55 4.88
CA HIS A 420 -17.84 5.53 5.36
C HIS A 420 -18.18 5.93 6.81
N GLY A 421 -17.32 6.73 7.44
CA GLY A 421 -17.48 7.16 8.85
C GLY A 421 -18.83 7.83 9.12
N ASP A 422 -19.41 8.41 8.08
CA ASP A 422 -20.67 9.13 8.05
C ASP A 422 -21.93 8.29 7.93
N GLY A 423 -21.77 7.00 7.69
CA GLY A 423 -22.84 6.06 7.48
C GLY A 423 -23.33 5.93 6.04
N GLU A 424 -22.80 6.69 5.07
CA GLU A 424 -23.11 6.53 3.65
C GLU A 424 -22.75 5.13 3.19
N ARG A 425 -23.69 4.47 2.50
CA ARG A 425 -23.55 3.12 1.97
C ARG A 425 -22.90 3.18 0.59
N PHE A 426 -21.70 2.64 0.45
CA PHE A 426 -20.99 2.60 -0.83
C PHE A 426 -20.83 1.19 -1.40
N GLY A 427 -21.21 0.16 -0.65
CA GLY A 427 -21.20 -1.22 -1.12
C GLY A 427 -21.74 -2.17 -0.05
N PHE A 428 -21.70 -3.46 -0.36
CA PHE A 428 -22.08 -4.51 0.59
C PHE A 428 -21.41 -5.84 0.21
N LEU A 429 -21.45 -6.80 1.13
CA LEU A 429 -21.22 -8.22 0.87
C LEU A 429 -22.32 -9.07 1.50
N ALA A 430 -22.48 -10.29 0.99
CA ALA A 430 -23.29 -11.34 1.58
C ALA A 430 -22.47 -12.63 1.66
N ALA A 431 -22.16 -13.07 2.89
CA ALA A 431 -21.44 -14.30 3.19
C ALA A 431 -22.41 -15.34 3.76
N LEU A 432 -23.00 -16.15 2.87
CA LEU A 432 -24.05 -17.11 3.18
C LEU A 432 -23.49 -18.35 3.87
N ALA A 433 -24.17 -18.81 4.92
CA ALA A 433 -23.89 -20.10 5.52
C ALA A 433 -24.64 -21.20 4.76
N LEU A 434 -23.95 -21.91 3.87
CA LEU A 434 -24.59 -22.90 3.02
C LEU A 434 -25.03 -24.16 3.78
N ARG A 435 -24.46 -24.47 4.95
CA ARG A 435 -24.91 -25.63 5.76
C ARG A 435 -26.41 -25.58 6.10
N HIS A 436 -27.00 -24.38 6.12
CA HIS A 436 -28.41 -24.16 6.42
C HIS A 436 -29.29 -24.02 5.16
N ALA A 437 -28.70 -24.17 3.97
CA ALA A 437 -29.45 -24.10 2.72
C ALA A 437 -30.30 -25.37 2.55
N ALA A 438 -31.58 -25.18 2.27
CA ALA A 438 -32.53 -26.25 1.97
C ALA A 438 -32.59 -26.50 0.46
N ALA A 439 -33.19 -27.62 0.04
CA ALA A 439 -33.37 -27.94 -1.38
C ALA A 439 -34.11 -26.82 -2.17
N GLY A 440 -35.03 -26.10 -1.51
CA GLY A 440 -35.70 -24.94 -2.10
C GLY A 440 -34.77 -23.76 -2.39
N ASP A 441 -33.67 -23.61 -1.64
CA ASP A 441 -32.69 -22.54 -1.86
C ASP A 441 -31.80 -22.84 -3.06
N ILE A 442 -31.42 -24.11 -3.23
CA ILE A 442 -30.65 -24.60 -4.38
C ILE A 442 -31.43 -24.36 -5.68
N ALA A 443 -32.76 -24.51 -5.65
CA ALA A 443 -33.61 -24.24 -6.80
C ALA A 443 -33.72 -22.74 -7.15
N VAL A 444 -33.54 -21.85 -6.18
CA VAL A 444 -33.64 -20.39 -6.36
C VAL A 444 -32.31 -19.80 -6.81
N ASP A 445 -31.19 -20.21 -6.21
CA ASP A 445 -29.85 -19.67 -6.50
C ASP A 445 -28.98 -20.70 -7.24
N PRO A 446 -28.72 -20.51 -8.55
CA PRO A 446 -27.94 -21.45 -9.35
C PRO A 446 -26.49 -21.59 -8.89
N ALA A 447 -26.00 -20.68 -8.03
CA ALA A 447 -24.66 -20.75 -7.47
C ALA A 447 -24.49 -21.86 -6.42
N VAL A 448 -25.57 -22.27 -5.75
CA VAL A 448 -25.48 -23.12 -4.55
C VAL A 448 -25.31 -24.60 -4.89
N GLY A 449 -25.99 -25.08 -5.94
CA GLY A 449 -25.88 -26.48 -6.38
C GLY A 449 -24.44 -26.90 -6.73
N PRO A 450 -23.76 -26.17 -7.64
CA PRO A 450 -22.36 -26.44 -7.98
C PRO A 450 -21.41 -26.32 -6.78
N ALA A 451 -21.64 -25.37 -5.87
CA ALA A 451 -20.85 -25.23 -4.65
C ALA A 451 -20.97 -26.46 -3.73
N PHE A 452 -22.19 -26.99 -3.52
CA PHE A 452 -22.38 -28.24 -2.77
C PHE A 452 -21.73 -29.44 -3.44
N ALA A 453 -21.90 -29.58 -4.76
CA ALA A 453 -21.30 -30.69 -5.51
C ALA A 453 -19.77 -30.70 -5.39
N LEU A 454 -19.13 -29.52 -5.42
CA LEU A 454 -17.71 -29.37 -5.16
C LEU A 454 -17.37 -29.89 -3.76
N VAL A 455 -18.02 -29.36 -2.71
CA VAL A 455 -17.72 -29.73 -1.32
C VAL A 455 -17.93 -31.23 -1.06
N GLU A 456 -19.02 -31.79 -1.56
CA GLU A 456 -19.33 -33.22 -1.43
C GLU A 456 -18.26 -34.12 -2.09
N SER A 457 -17.68 -33.68 -3.21
CA SER A 457 -16.64 -34.45 -3.91
C SER A 457 -15.34 -34.60 -3.11
N TYR A 458 -15.11 -33.70 -2.14
CA TYR A 458 -13.94 -33.70 -1.24
C TYR A 458 -14.32 -34.11 0.20
N GLY A 459 -15.44 -34.81 0.36
CA GLY A 459 -15.93 -35.34 1.62
C GLY A 459 -17.02 -34.46 2.25
N PRO A 460 -18.19 -35.04 2.59
CA PRO A 460 -19.33 -34.27 3.09
C PRO A 460 -18.99 -33.58 4.42
N VAL A 461 -19.54 -32.38 4.61
CA VAL A 461 -19.41 -31.65 5.87
C VAL A 461 -20.17 -32.35 6.99
N THR A 462 -19.55 -32.42 8.16
CA THR A 462 -20.16 -32.93 9.38
C THR A 462 -21.11 -31.89 10.00
N PRO A 463 -21.99 -32.27 10.94
CA PRO A 463 -22.86 -31.31 11.63
C PRO A 463 -22.13 -30.22 12.44
N ALA A 464 -20.84 -30.42 12.72
CA ALA A 464 -20.00 -29.45 13.42
C ALA A 464 -19.25 -28.50 12.45
N GLU A 465 -19.36 -28.75 11.14
CA GLU A 465 -18.65 -28.00 10.10
C GLU A 465 -19.57 -27.03 9.36
N ASP A 466 -18.97 -25.99 8.79
CA ASP A 466 -19.67 -24.92 8.10
C ASP A 466 -19.05 -24.58 6.75
N ILE A 467 -19.88 -24.03 5.87
CA ILE A 467 -19.51 -23.59 4.52
C ILE A 467 -19.94 -22.14 4.38
N LEU A 468 -18.98 -21.24 4.19
CA LEU A 468 -19.25 -19.85 3.85
C LEU A 468 -19.14 -19.61 2.36
N TYR A 469 -20.17 -19.01 1.78
CA TYR A 469 -20.15 -18.55 0.40
C TYR A 469 -20.33 -17.05 0.33
N PHE A 470 -19.26 -16.34 -0.01
CA PHE A 470 -19.26 -14.93 -0.42
C PHE A 470 -19.93 -14.81 -1.79
N ARG A 471 -21.26 -14.93 -1.77
CA ARG A 471 -22.12 -15.05 -2.94
C ARG A 471 -22.32 -13.70 -3.63
N PHE A 472 -22.35 -12.62 -2.86
CA PHE A 472 -22.39 -11.25 -3.35
C PHE A 472 -21.33 -10.42 -2.67
N TRP A 473 -20.65 -9.59 -3.45
CA TRP A 473 -19.95 -8.41 -2.96
C TRP A 473 -19.89 -7.40 -4.11
N MET A 474 -20.09 -6.12 -3.82
CA MET A 474 -20.03 -5.08 -4.85
C MET A 474 -19.87 -3.68 -4.26
N HIS A 475 -19.20 -2.82 -5.04
CA HIS A 475 -19.32 -1.37 -4.97
C HIS A 475 -20.63 -0.92 -5.64
N ARG A 476 -21.26 0.12 -5.09
CA ARG A 476 -22.54 0.67 -5.56
C ARG A 476 -22.51 1.03 -7.06
N ASP A 477 -21.43 1.67 -7.49
CA ASP A 477 -21.34 2.33 -8.79
C ASP A 477 -20.37 1.62 -9.76
N GLU A 478 -19.43 0.83 -9.25
CA GLU A 478 -18.36 0.20 -10.05
C GLU A 478 -18.34 -1.33 -9.91
N TYR A 479 -19.38 -1.89 -9.28
CA TYR A 479 -19.55 -3.32 -9.12
C TYR A 479 -18.34 -4.01 -8.47
N GLN A 480 -17.80 -5.06 -9.08
CA GLN A 480 -16.64 -5.82 -8.59
C GLN A 480 -15.30 -5.29 -9.11
N ALA A 481 -15.21 -4.00 -9.46
CA ALA A 481 -13.93 -3.36 -9.79
C ALA A 481 -13.04 -3.16 -8.55
N VAL A 482 -11.76 -2.82 -8.79
CA VAL A 482 -10.78 -2.50 -7.74
C VAL A 482 -11.14 -1.14 -7.12
N THR A 483 -11.90 -1.21 -6.03
CA THR A 483 -12.46 -0.09 -5.27
C THR A 483 -12.31 -0.35 -3.77
N PRO A 484 -12.68 0.57 -2.87
CA PRO A 484 -12.68 0.30 -1.43
C PRO A 484 -13.51 -0.92 -1.01
N ALA A 485 -14.48 -1.35 -1.83
CA ALA A 485 -15.33 -2.50 -1.56
C ALA A 485 -14.56 -3.85 -1.56
N ILE A 486 -13.56 -4.05 -2.44
CA ILE A 486 -12.77 -5.29 -2.43
C ILE A 486 -11.91 -5.38 -1.16
N ASN A 487 -11.37 -4.25 -0.70
CA ASN A 487 -10.58 -4.21 0.53
C ASN A 487 -11.41 -4.69 1.74
N LEU A 488 -12.61 -4.13 1.92
CA LEU A 488 -13.50 -4.53 3.01
C LEU A 488 -14.04 -5.96 2.85
N THR A 489 -14.23 -6.42 1.61
CA THR A 489 -14.57 -7.82 1.31
C THR A 489 -13.45 -8.75 1.76
N ALA A 490 -12.20 -8.46 1.41
CA ALA A 490 -11.04 -9.27 1.80
C ALA A 490 -10.82 -9.26 3.32
N VAL A 491 -10.97 -8.11 3.98
CA VAL A 491 -10.91 -8.02 5.44
C VAL A 491 -11.99 -8.86 6.09
N THR A 492 -13.23 -8.78 5.61
CA THR A 492 -14.34 -9.57 6.16
C THR A 492 -14.14 -11.06 5.88
N PHE A 493 -13.60 -11.42 4.71
CA PHE A 493 -13.22 -12.79 4.38
C PHE A 493 -12.20 -13.36 5.37
N ILE A 494 -11.10 -12.63 5.61
CA ILE A 494 -10.06 -13.04 6.55
C ILE A 494 -10.64 -13.13 7.96
N LEU A 495 -11.37 -12.12 8.41
CA LEU A 495 -11.97 -12.07 9.75
C LEU A 495 -12.88 -13.27 9.99
N ARG A 496 -13.80 -13.57 9.06
CA ARG A 496 -14.70 -14.72 9.18
C ARG A 496 -13.97 -16.04 9.12
N SER A 497 -12.93 -16.15 8.29
CA SER A 497 -12.12 -17.36 8.20
C SER A 497 -11.40 -17.68 9.52
N LEU A 498 -11.07 -16.65 10.30
CA LEU A 498 -10.39 -16.78 11.60
C LEU A 498 -11.33 -16.97 12.79
N THR A 499 -12.55 -16.44 12.70
CA THR A 499 -13.45 -16.34 13.86
C THR A 499 -14.63 -17.28 13.79
N GLN A 500 -14.98 -17.82 12.60
CA GLN A 500 -16.13 -18.68 12.42
C GLN A 500 -15.85 -20.11 12.92
N PRO A 501 -16.56 -20.59 13.96
CA PRO A 501 -16.34 -21.93 14.50
C PRO A 501 -16.68 -23.00 13.47
N GLY A 502 -15.80 -23.99 13.32
CA GLY A 502 -16.05 -25.16 12.46
C GLY A 502 -16.03 -24.85 10.96
N LEU A 503 -15.49 -23.71 10.53
CA LEU A 503 -15.42 -23.40 9.10
C LEU A 503 -14.58 -24.44 8.36
N ALA A 504 -15.20 -25.20 7.45
CA ALA A 504 -14.55 -26.20 6.61
C ALA A 504 -14.27 -25.65 5.21
N TRP A 505 -15.16 -24.82 4.67
CA TRP A 505 -15.00 -24.26 3.32
C TRP A 505 -15.33 -22.77 3.27
N SER A 506 -14.52 -22.03 2.53
CA SER A 506 -14.88 -20.69 2.04
C SER A 506 -14.92 -20.70 0.51
N LEU A 507 -15.97 -20.12 -0.06
CA LEU A 507 -16.14 -19.91 -1.49
C LEU A 507 -16.39 -18.43 -1.79
N VAL A 508 -15.93 -17.92 -2.93
CA VAL A 508 -16.11 -16.54 -3.37
C VAL A 508 -16.52 -16.51 -4.84
N ALA A 509 -17.64 -15.84 -5.14
CA ALA A 509 -18.14 -15.68 -6.51
C ALA A 509 -17.62 -14.37 -7.13
N MET A 510 -17.03 -14.48 -8.32
CA MET A 510 -16.43 -13.37 -9.06
C MET A 510 -17.01 -13.28 -10.47
N ALA A 511 -17.40 -12.08 -10.90
CA ALA A 511 -17.98 -11.83 -12.21
C ALA A 511 -16.94 -11.77 -13.34
N ASP A 512 -15.70 -11.39 -13.03
CA ASP A 512 -14.56 -11.42 -13.95
C ASP A 512 -13.47 -12.35 -13.41
N PRO A 513 -13.69 -13.67 -13.47
CA PRO A 513 -12.77 -14.60 -12.80
C PRO A 513 -11.38 -14.62 -13.41
N ASP A 514 -11.23 -14.32 -14.71
CA ASP A 514 -9.93 -14.35 -15.37
C ASP A 514 -9.05 -13.17 -14.91
N PHE A 515 -9.64 -11.99 -14.67
CA PHE A 515 -8.94 -10.87 -14.05
C PHE A 515 -8.47 -11.21 -12.62
N TRP A 516 -9.33 -11.86 -11.83
CA TRP A 516 -9.09 -12.12 -10.40
C TRP A 516 -8.24 -13.36 -10.10
N GLU A 517 -8.09 -14.28 -11.05
CA GLU A 517 -7.40 -15.55 -10.86
C GLU A 517 -5.94 -15.46 -10.36
N PRO A 518 -5.09 -14.53 -10.85
CA PRO A 518 -3.74 -14.36 -10.32
C PRO A 518 -3.69 -13.99 -8.84
N HIS A 519 -4.63 -13.14 -8.39
CA HIS A 519 -4.73 -12.73 -6.99
C HIS A 519 -5.12 -13.92 -6.10
N PHE A 520 -6.26 -14.54 -6.41
CA PHE A 520 -6.84 -15.63 -5.62
C PHE A 520 -5.94 -16.86 -5.58
N SER A 521 -5.34 -17.24 -6.72
CA SER A 521 -4.37 -18.34 -6.76
C SER A 521 -3.10 -18.00 -5.98
N GLY A 522 -2.65 -16.74 -6.04
CA GLY A 522 -1.50 -16.27 -5.26
C GLY A 522 -1.72 -16.44 -3.76
N VAL A 523 -2.92 -16.16 -3.25
CA VAL A 523 -3.28 -16.36 -1.84
C VAL A 523 -3.81 -17.77 -1.52
N ASN A 524 -3.58 -18.74 -2.40
CA ASN A 524 -4.01 -20.13 -2.21
C ASN A 524 -5.53 -20.33 -2.04
N ILE A 525 -6.32 -19.56 -2.77
CA ILE A 525 -7.78 -19.73 -2.90
C ILE A 525 -8.08 -19.94 -4.40
N PRO A 526 -7.62 -21.03 -5.02
CA PRO A 526 -7.66 -21.19 -6.48
C PRO A 526 -9.09 -21.33 -7.02
N ARG A 527 -9.23 -21.13 -8.33
CA ARG A 527 -10.51 -21.27 -9.02
C ARG A 527 -10.98 -22.72 -9.04
N ALA A 528 -12.18 -22.95 -8.52
CA ALA A 528 -12.88 -24.23 -8.59
C ALA A 528 -13.88 -24.18 -9.74
N THR A 529 -13.42 -24.45 -10.97
CA THR A 529 -14.25 -24.35 -12.19
C THR A 529 -15.51 -25.21 -12.18
N GLN A 530 -15.54 -26.27 -11.37
CA GLN A 530 -16.72 -27.13 -11.16
C GLN A 530 -17.84 -26.42 -10.37
N ALA A 531 -17.51 -25.37 -9.62
CA ALA A 531 -18.46 -24.55 -8.89
C ALA A 531 -18.85 -23.26 -9.65
N ASP A 532 -18.24 -22.98 -10.81
CA ASP A 532 -18.66 -21.89 -11.69
C ASP A 532 -20.15 -22.04 -12.04
N PHE A 533 -20.86 -20.92 -12.15
CA PHE A 533 -22.28 -20.92 -12.48
C PHE A 533 -22.62 -19.79 -13.45
N GLU A 534 -23.81 -19.87 -14.04
CA GLU A 534 -24.33 -18.85 -14.94
C GLU A 534 -25.65 -18.29 -14.41
N LEU A 535 -25.81 -16.97 -14.52
CA LEU A 535 -27.06 -16.28 -14.25
C LEU A 535 -27.38 -15.35 -15.42
N ARG A 536 -28.43 -15.68 -16.18
CA ARG A 536 -28.94 -14.87 -17.30
C ARG A 536 -27.86 -14.50 -18.36
N GLY A 537 -27.00 -15.44 -18.75
CA GLY A 537 -25.95 -15.18 -19.73
C GLY A 537 -24.64 -14.65 -19.15
N ARG A 538 -24.59 -14.31 -17.86
CA ARG A 538 -23.34 -13.93 -17.17
C ARG A 538 -22.77 -15.14 -16.44
N ARG A 539 -21.52 -15.48 -16.77
CA ARG A 539 -20.74 -16.49 -16.07
C ARG A 539 -20.09 -15.86 -14.82
N PHE A 540 -20.13 -16.59 -13.72
CA PHE A 540 -19.41 -16.28 -12.50
C PHE A 540 -18.39 -17.39 -12.25
N GLY A 541 -17.14 -17.01 -11.99
CA GLY A 541 -16.14 -17.97 -11.54
C GLY A 541 -16.10 -18.06 -10.03
N VAL A 542 -15.91 -19.26 -9.51
CA VAL A 542 -15.88 -19.51 -8.07
C VAL A 542 -14.48 -19.87 -7.61
N PHE A 543 -13.99 -19.16 -6.60
CA PHE A 543 -12.74 -19.43 -5.92
C PHE A 543 -13.03 -20.08 -4.59
N ALA A 544 -12.26 -21.11 -4.21
CA ALA A 544 -12.55 -21.89 -3.02
C ALA A 544 -11.30 -22.23 -2.21
N HIS A 545 -11.51 -22.45 -0.92
CA HIS A 545 -10.49 -22.88 0.03
C HIS A 545 -11.09 -23.90 1.00
N ASP A 546 -10.41 -25.04 1.15
CA ASP A 546 -10.75 -26.09 2.12
C ASP A 546 -9.88 -25.95 3.37
N TRP A 547 -10.47 -25.41 4.45
CA TRP A 547 -9.79 -25.14 5.71
C TRP A 547 -9.45 -26.42 6.49
N ARG A 548 -9.94 -27.59 6.06
CA ARG A 548 -9.52 -28.89 6.61
C ARG A 548 -8.13 -29.28 6.09
N VAL A 549 -7.79 -28.81 4.89
CA VAL A 549 -6.47 -29.03 4.25
C VAL A 549 -5.46 -28.03 4.76
N GLU A 550 -5.85 -26.76 4.85
CA GLU A 550 -5.01 -25.70 5.39
C GLU A 550 -5.83 -24.87 6.39
N PRO A 551 -5.75 -25.15 7.70
CA PRO A 551 -6.48 -24.39 8.70
C PRO A 551 -6.18 -22.89 8.60
N ALA A 552 -7.16 -22.05 8.89
CA ALA A 552 -7.01 -20.60 8.75
C ALA A 552 -5.78 -20.07 9.50
N SER A 553 -5.50 -20.58 10.70
CA SER A 553 -4.30 -20.26 11.48
C SER A 553 -2.97 -20.59 10.79
N GLU A 554 -2.94 -21.61 9.94
CA GLU A 554 -1.76 -22.05 9.17
C GLU A 554 -1.64 -21.29 7.85
N TRP A 555 -2.75 -21.07 7.14
CA TRP A 555 -2.84 -20.20 5.96
C TRP A 555 -2.27 -18.80 6.25
N MET A 556 -2.37 -18.36 7.49
CA MET A 556 -1.80 -17.10 7.94
C MET A 556 -0.26 -17.08 8.02
N VAL A 557 0.41 -18.18 8.33
CA VAL A 557 1.81 -18.15 8.82
C VAL A 557 2.76 -19.15 8.13
N ALA A 558 2.22 -20.08 7.35
CA ALA A 558 2.96 -21.17 6.74
C ALA A 558 3.10 -20.98 5.22
N ARG A 559 3.84 -21.89 4.57
CA ARG A 559 3.81 -22.02 3.12
C ARG A 559 2.48 -22.67 2.72
N PRO A 560 1.78 -22.15 1.69
CA PRO A 560 0.46 -22.64 1.32
C PRO A 560 0.48 -24.12 0.95
N THR A 561 -0.45 -24.89 1.53
CA THR A 561 -0.73 -26.27 1.12
C THR A 561 -1.64 -26.22 -0.12
N PRO A 562 -1.19 -26.66 -1.31
CA PRO A 562 -1.97 -26.53 -2.54
C PRO A 562 -3.33 -27.22 -2.43
N MET A 563 -4.39 -26.56 -2.90
CA MET A 563 -5.73 -27.13 -2.87
C MET A 563 -5.86 -28.31 -3.86
N PRO A 564 -6.53 -29.42 -3.49
CA PRO A 564 -6.66 -30.60 -4.35
C PRO A 564 -7.40 -30.37 -5.68
N PHE A 565 -8.28 -29.37 -5.73
CA PHE A 565 -9.04 -28.95 -6.92
C PHE A 565 -8.35 -27.86 -7.73
N ALA A 566 -7.21 -27.35 -7.27
CA ALA A 566 -6.44 -26.37 -8.02
C ALA A 566 -6.02 -27.01 -9.35
N VAL A 567 -6.54 -26.48 -10.46
CA VAL A 567 -5.94 -26.77 -11.76
C VAL A 567 -4.56 -26.15 -11.71
N ALA A 568 -3.50 -26.95 -11.89
CA ALA A 568 -2.15 -26.42 -11.99
C ALA A 568 -2.16 -25.33 -13.07
N ALA A 569 -1.97 -24.07 -12.66
CA ALA A 569 -1.82 -22.98 -13.61
C ALA A 569 -0.73 -23.40 -14.61
N PRO A 570 -0.98 -23.36 -15.93
CA PRO A 570 0.11 -23.42 -16.87
C PRO A 570 1.00 -22.21 -16.58
N ASP A 571 2.25 -22.48 -16.23
CA ASP A 571 3.33 -21.52 -15.97
C ASP A 571 3.41 -20.84 -14.58
N ALA A 572 3.16 -21.58 -13.50
CA ALA A 572 4.00 -21.41 -12.31
C ALA A 572 5.23 -22.32 -12.48
N PRO A 573 6.49 -21.84 -12.48
CA PRO A 573 7.64 -22.72 -12.57
C PRO A 573 7.57 -23.67 -11.37
N ALA A 574 7.29 -24.95 -11.65
CA ALA A 574 7.45 -26.01 -10.69
C ALA A 574 8.83 -25.81 -10.06
N GLY A 575 8.84 -25.58 -8.75
CA GLY A 575 10.09 -25.58 -7.99
C GLY A 575 10.87 -26.82 -8.39
N PRO A 576 12.18 -26.71 -8.62
CA PRO A 576 12.92 -27.80 -9.21
C PRO A 576 12.75 -29.08 -8.37
N PRO A 577 12.71 -30.27 -9.01
CA PRO A 577 12.50 -31.53 -8.32
C PRO A 577 13.51 -31.67 -7.18
N ARG A 578 13.01 -31.94 -5.97
CA ARG A 578 13.86 -32.11 -4.79
C ARG A 578 14.69 -33.38 -4.96
N LEU A 579 16.02 -33.24 -4.94
CA LEU A 579 16.94 -34.37 -4.82
C LEU A 579 16.69 -35.05 -3.47
N SER A 580 16.65 -36.38 -3.43
CA SER A 580 16.76 -37.10 -2.17
C SER A 580 18.09 -36.80 -1.48
N GLN A 581 18.19 -37.05 -0.17
CA GLN A 581 19.43 -36.80 0.58
C GLN A 581 20.63 -37.57 -0.01
N GLU A 582 20.40 -38.78 -0.51
CA GLU A 582 21.43 -39.60 -1.14
C GLU A 582 21.89 -39.04 -2.50
N GLU A 583 20.94 -38.62 -3.34
CA GLU A 583 21.24 -37.97 -4.63
C GLU A 583 21.93 -36.62 -4.44
N PHE A 584 21.52 -35.84 -3.43
CA PHE A 584 22.15 -34.58 -3.08
C PHE A 584 23.59 -34.80 -2.63
N ALA A 585 23.84 -35.76 -1.74
CA ALA A 585 25.19 -36.11 -1.30
C ALA A 585 26.09 -36.57 -2.44
N ALA A 586 25.56 -37.38 -3.38
CA ALA A 586 26.29 -37.77 -4.57
C ALA A 586 26.63 -36.56 -5.46
N ALA A 587 25.68 -35.64 -5.63
CA ALA A 587 25.86 -34.43 -6.43
C ALA A 587 26.87 -33.44 -5.81
N VAL A 588 26.93 -33.31 -4.47
CA VAL A 588 27.97 -32.53 -3.76
C VAL A 588 29.36 -33.11 -3.99
N ARG A 589 29.53 -34.43 -3.89
CA ARG A 589 30.83 -35.09 -4.15
C ARG A 589 31.28 -34.85 -5.60
N GLN A 590 30.35 -34.92 -6.55
CA GLN A 590 30.65 -34.65 -7.95
C GLN A 590 31.02 -33.16 -8.17
N ALA A 591 30.30 -32.24 -7.54
CA ALA A 591 30.57 -30.80 -7.64
C ALA A 591 31.94 -30.41 -7.05
N LEU A 592 32.35 -31.02 -5.94
CA LEU A 592 33.70 -30.81 -5.38
C LEU A 592 34.80 -31.30 -6.33
N ARG A 593 34.61 -32.46 -6.99
CA ARG A 593 35.59 -32.99 -7.96
C ARG A 593 35.71 -32.12 -9.21
N ASP A 594 34.59 -31.60 -9.68
CA ASP A 594 34.52 -30.76 -10.87
C ASP A 594 34.61 -29.25 -10.54
N PHE A 595 34.98 -28.88 -9.32
CA PHE A 595 34.87 -27.51 -8.80
C PHE A 595 35.57 -26.46 -9.69
N THR A 596 36.72 -26.78 -10.27
CA THR A 596 37.49 -25.88 -11.16
C THR A 596 37.03 -25.92 -12.62
N ARG A 597 36.06 -26.79 -12.95
CA ARG A 597 35.58 -27.08 -14.31
C ARG A 597 34.14 -26.62 -14.50
N ALA A 598 33.97 -25.35 -14.87
CA ALA A 598 32.65 -24.74 -15.08
C ALA A 598 31.79 -25.49 -16.11
N ASP A 599 32.41 -26.07 -17.15
CA ASP A 599 31.76 -26.89 -18.18
C ASP A 599 31.08 -28.14 -17.59
N ARG A 600 31.71 -28.79 -16.61
CA ARG A 600 31.16 -29.98 -15.95
C ARG A 600 30.17 -29.64 -14.86
N LEU A 601 30.42 -28.57 -14.10
CA LEU A 601 29.49 -28.06 -13.10
C LEU A 601 28.14 -27.66 -13.71
N ALA A 602 28.13 -27.16 -14.96
CA ALA A 602 26.92 -26.82 -15.70
C ALA A 602 25.92 -28.00 -15.85
N THR A 603 26.38 -29.24 -15.68
CA THR A 603 25.56 -30.45 -15.76
C THR A 603 25.21 -31.04 -14.39
N ASN A 604 25.70 -30.45 -13.30
CA ASN A 604 25.51 -30.99 -11.96
C ASN A 604 24.05 -30.84 -11.47
N PRO A 605 23.42 -31.88 -10.89
CA PRO A 605 22.06 -31.81 -10.38
C PRO A 605 21.82 -30.73 -9.32
N LEU A 606 22.86 -30.30 -8.57
CA LEU A 606 22.75 -29.23 -7.57
C LEU A 606 22.37 -27.87 -8.14
N LEU A 607 22.55 -27.63 -9.44
CA LEU A 607 22.07 -26.39 -10.08
C LEU A 607 20.55 -26.24 -10.02
N ARG A 608 19.85 -27.35 -9.79
CA ARG A 608 18.40 -27.43 -9.57
C ARG A 608 18.07 -27.55 -8.08
N ALA A 609 19.03 -27.55 -7.16
CA ALA A 609 18.74 -27.57 -5.74
C ALA A 609 18.11 -26.24 -5.30
N ARG A 610 17.24 -26.28 -4.28
CA ARG A 610 16.54 -25.10 -3.78
C ARG A 610 17.53 -24.04 -3.29
N LEU A 611 18.60 -24.46 -2.62
CA LEU A 611 19.70 -23.62 -2.15
C LEU A 611 20.22 -22.70 -3.26
N ILE A 612 20.52 -23.28 -4.43
CA ILE A 612 21.08 -22.56 -5.57
C ILE A 612 20.02 -21.68 -6.23
N ALA A 613 18.77 -22.17 -6.33
CA ALA A 613 17.67 -21.38 -6.87
C ALA A 613 17.35 -20.14 -6.01
N SER A 614 17.41 -20.26 -4.68
CA SER A 614 17.14 -19.14 -3.76
C SER A 614 18.22 -18.07 -3.75
N GLU A 615 19.47 -18.44 -4.04
CA GLU A 615 20.62 -17.54 -4.00
C GLU A 615 20.97 -16.96 -5.39
N ARG A 616 20.25 -17.39 -6.44
CA ARG A 616 20.62 -17.10 -7.82
C ARG A 616 20.60 -15.62 -8.17
N GLY A 617 19.54 -14.88 -7.79
CA GLY A 617 19.48 -13.42 -7.93
C GLY A 617 19.81 -12.82 -9.30
N GLY A 618 19.77 -13.60 -10.40
CA GLY A 618 20.21 -13.20 -11.74
C GLY A 618 21.61 -13.68 -12.18
N SER A 619 22.43 -14.18 -11.25
CA SER A 619 23.76 -14.73 -11.51
C SER A 619 23.74 -16.10 -12.21
N PRO A 620 24.81 -16.48 -12.94
CA PRO A 620 24.95 -17.83 -13.50
C PRO A 620 24.91 -18.90 -12.39
N ALA A 621 24.11 -19.94 -12.58
CA ALA A 621 23.89 -20.96 -11.54
C ALA A 621 25.17 -21.69 -11.11
N VAL A 622 26.15 -21.81 -12.03
CA VAL A 622 27.46 -22.42 -11.75
C VAL A 622 28.26 -21.57 -10.77
N ASP A 623 28.24 -20.25 -10.92
CA ASP A 623 28.97 -19.33 -10.03
C ASP A 623 28.37 -19.36 -8.62
N VAL A 624 27.04 -19.41 -8.53
CA VAL A 624 26.31 -19.52 -7.27
C VAL A 624 26.58 -20.86 -6.58
N LEU A 625 26.65 -21.96 -7.34
CA LEU A 625 27.05 -23.27 -6.80
C LEU A 625 28.50 -23.26 -6.31
N GLN A 626 29.42 -22.65 -7.05
CA GLN A 626 30.80 -22.51 -6.61
C GLN A 626 30.91 -21.66 -5.34
N ASP A 627 30.16 -20.56 -5.24
CA ASP A 627 30.16 -19.68 -4.07
C ASP A 627 29.56 -20.36 -2.83
N ALA A 628 28.46 -21.10 -3.01
CA ALA A 628 27.87 -21.91 -1.94
C ALA A 628 28.85 -22.95 -1.40
N ILE A 629 29.60 -23.64 -2.28
CA ILE A 629 30.66 -24.58 -1.91
C ILE A 629 31.82 -23.87 -1.21
N ARG A 630 32.29 -22.72 -1.73
CA ARG A 630 33.37 -21.93 -1.09
C ARG A 630 32.97 -21.50 0.32
N THR A 631 31.75 -21.04 0.50
CA THR A 631 31.23 -20.61 1.80
C THR A 631 31.13 -21.80 2.77
N ALA A 632 30.64 -22.95 2.31
CA ALA A 632 30.60 -24.16 3.13
C ALA A 632 32.00 -24.62 3.54
N VAL A 633 32.97 -24.59 2.61
CA VAL A 633 34.38 -24.90 2.91
C VAL A 633 34.95 -23.90 3.93
N ALA A 634 34.80 -22.59 3.70
CA ALA A 634 35.29 -21.54 4.58
C ALA A 634 34.69 -21.62 6.00
N SER A 635 33.45 -22.09 6.15
CA SER A 635 32.86 -22.28 7.47
C SER A 635 33.65 -23.28 8.35
N LEU A 636 34.36 -24.24 7.75
CA LEU A 636 35.22 -25.20 8.47
C LEU A 636 36.47 -24.56 9.07
N SER A 637 36.88 -23.36 8.64
CA SER A 637 38.03 -22.65 9.23
C SER A 637 37.65 -21.76 10.42
N VAL A 638 36.36 -21.56 10.70
CA VAL A 638 35.87 -20.75 11.81
C VAL A 638 36.13 -21.43 13.15
N ASN A 639 36.00 -22.75 13.22
CA ASN A 639 36.31 -23.53 14.43
C ASN A 639 37.77 -24.04 14.39
N PRO A 640 38.62 -23.71 15.37
CA PRO A 640 40.01 -24.20 15.42
C PRO A 640 40.14 -25.72 15.38
N ARG A 641 39.13 -26.47 15.82
CA ARG A 641 39.12 -27.94 15.76
C ARG A 641 38.90 -28.50 14.36
N ASP A 642 38.35 -27.71 13.44
CA ASP A 642 37.92 -28.15 12.11
C ASP A 642 38.84 -27.64 10.98
N ILE A 643 39.79 -26.76 11.31
CA ILE A 643 40.79 -26.22 10.37
C ILE A 643 41.57 -27.31 9.63
N ARG A 644 41.78 -28.47 10.26
CA ARG A 644 42.44 -29.63 9.66
C ARG A 644 41.63 -30.28 8.53
N PHE A 645 40.30 -30.15 8.57
CA PHE A 645 39.38 -30.64 7.54
C PHE A 645 39.26 -29.63 6.41
N HIS A 646 39.21 -28.33 6.74
CA HIS A 646 39.32 -27.24 5.77
C HIS A 646 40.56 -27.41 4.87
N ARG A 647 41.74 -27.55 5.49
CA ARG A 647 43.01 -27.69 4.76
C ARG A 647 43.02 -28.89 3.80
N ALA A 648 42.45 -30.02 4.20
CA ALA A 648 42.37 -31.22 3.35
C ALA A 648 41.49 -30.98 2.11
N VAL A 649 40.30 -30.38 2.26
CA VAL A 649 39.41 -30.08 1.12
C VAL A 649 39.96 -28.95 0.24
N TRP A 650 40.56 -27.92 0.85
CA TRP A 650 41.13 -26.79 0.13
C TRP A 650 42.17 -27.25 -0.89
N HIS A 651 43.16 -28.03 -0.46
CA HIS A 651 44.23 -28.53 -1.33
C HIS A 651 43.82 -29.73 -2.21
N THR A 652 42.60 -30.27 -2.05
CA THR A 652 42.08 -31.30 -2.96
C THR A 652 41.23 -30.72 -4.09
N TYR A 653 40.38 -29.73 -3.79
CA TYR A 653 39.27 -29.35 -4.67
C TYR A 653 39.20 -27.85 -4.98
N ILE A 654 39.62 -26.97 -4.05
CA ILE A 654 39.51 -25.51 -4.25
C ILE A 654 40.77 -24.94 -4.90
N GLU A 655 41.93 -25.32 -4.38
CA GLU A 655 43.25 -25.00 -4.90
C GLU A 655 44.06 -26.31 -4.99
N PRO A 656 43.75 -27.15 -6.00
CA PRO A 656 44.16 -28.54 -6.01
C PRO A 656 45.67 -28.69 -6.22
N ALA A 657 46.31 -29.52 -5.39
CA ALA A 657 47.61 -30.08 -5.71
C ALA A 657 47.49 -31.10 -6.87
N PRO A 658 48.56 -31.43 -7.60
CA PRO A 658 48.48 -32.34 -8.75
C PRO A 658 47.99 -33.76 -8.39
N THR A 659 48.23 -34.21 -7.15
CA THR A 659 47.72 -35.50 -6.62
C THR A 659 47.33 -35.38 -5.15
N GLN A 660 46.50 -36.30 -4.65
CA GLN A 660 46.12 -36.33 -3.23
C GLN A 660 47.32 -36.69 -2.32
N GLU A 661 48.26 -37.48 -2.83
CA GLU A 661 49.52 -37.81 -2.15
C GLU A 661 50.37 -36.55 -1.95
N GLN A 662 50.51 -35.71 -2.98
CA GLN A 662 51.20 -34.43 -2.87
C GLN A 662 50.46 -33.42 -1.99
N ALA A 663 49.12 -33.45 -1.96
CA ALA A 663 48.35 -32.66 -1.00
C ALA A 663 48.56 -33.14 0.45
N ALA A 664 48.77 -34.44 0.68
CA ALA A 664 49.12 -34.98 1.99
C ALA A 664 50.54 -34.57 2.43
N GLU A 665 51.50 -34.57 1.49
CA GLU A 665 52.86 -34.06 1.70
C GLU A 665 52.88 -32.56 2.02
N LEU A 666 52.11 -31.74 1.30
CA LEU A 666 51.97 -30.29 1.57
C LEU A 666 51.40 -30.00 2.97
N LEU A 667 50.62 -30.93 3.52
CA LEU A 667 50.02 -30.82 4.86
C LEU A 667 50.84 -31.52 5.94
N ASP A 668 52.00 -32.11 5.59
CA ASP A 668 52.89 -32.85 6.46
C ASP A 668 52.17 -33.95 7.27
N ILE A 669 51.37 -34.78 6.60
CA ILE A 669 50.62 -35.87 7.23
C ILE A 669 50.66 -37.19 6.43
N PRO A 670 50.54 -38.35 7.11
CA PRO A 670 50.42 -39.63 6.43
C PRO A 670 49.19 -39.68 5.50
N PHE A 671 49.33 -40.31 4.34
CA PHE A 671 48.26 -40.38 3.34
C PHE A 671 46.95 -41.00 3.87
N ASN A 672 47.03 -42.02 4.73
CA ASN A 672 45.85 -42.60 5.38
C ASN A 672 45.13 -41.60 6.29
N THR A 673 45.88 -40.76 7.02
CA THR A 673 45.33 -39.68 7.86
C THR A 673 44.71 -38.58 7.00
N TYR A 674 45.33 -38.26 5.86
CA TYR A 674 44.78 -37.32 4.88
C TYR A 674 43.44 -37.80 4.32
N ARG A 675 43.35 -39.05 3.86
CA ARG A 675 42.11 -39.64 3.31
C ARG A 675 40.97 -39.62 4.31
N TYR A 676 41.25 -39.93 5.58
CA TYR A 676 40.26 -39.82 6.65
C TYR A 676 39.77 -38.38 6.82
N ARG A 677 40.70 -37.40 6.89
CA ARG A 677 40.34 -35.98 7.03
C ARG A 677 39.51 -35.48 5.84
N LEU A 678 39.87 -35.88 4.63
CA LEU A 678 39.15 -35.52 3.41
C LEU A 678 37.73 -36.09 3.40
N ALA A 679 37.55 -37.36 3.79
CA ALA A 679 36.24 -37.99 3.86
C ALA A 679 35.31 -37.27 4.87
N VAL A 680 35.82 -37.01 6.08
CA VAL A 680 35.08 -36.28 7.12
C VAL A 680 34.74 -34.84 6.68
N ALA A 681 35.65 -34.18 5.96
CA ALA A 681 35.41 -32.84 5.46
C ALA A 681 34.30 -32.80 4.40
N VAL A 682 34.29 -33.76 3.47
CA VAL A 682 33.25 -33.87 2.43
C VAL A 682 31.88 -34.18 3.05
N GLU A 683 31.82 -35.06 4.05
CA GLU A 683 30.59 -35.35 4.79
C GLU A 683 30.03 -34.09 5.45
N ARG A 684 30.86 -33.34 6.17
CA ARG A 684 30.43 -32.09 6.83
C ARG A 684 29.98 -31.01 5.86
N ILE A 685 30.67 -30.84 4.74
CA ILE A 685 30.23 -29.89 3.69
C ILE A 685 28.87 -30.31 3.14
N THR A 686 28.69 -31.62 2.91
CA THR A 686 27.40 -32.16 2.46
C THR A 686 26.31 -31.87 3.46
N ASP A 687 26.54 -32.09 4.75
CA ASP A 687 25.58 -31.82 5.82
C ASP A 687 25.23 -30.34 5.93
N LEU A 688 26.22 -29.45 5.83
CA LEU A 688 26.00 -28.00 5.89
C LEU A 688 25.16 -27.50 4.70
N LEU A 689 25.46 -27.97 3.50
CA LEU A 689 24.68 -27.64 2.31
C LEU A 689 23.29 -28.26 2.37
N TRP A 690 23.16 -29.48 2.88
CA TRP A 690 21.87 -30.16 3.06
C TRP A 690 21.00 -29.46 4.11
N GLN A 691 21.58 -29.01 5.22
CA GLN A 691 20.87 -28.21 6.21
C GLN A 691 20.33 -26.92 5.59
N ARG A 692 21.09 -26.25 4.72
CA ARG A 692 20.59 -25.07 4.00
C ARG A 692 19.54 -25.44 2.93
N GLU A 693 19.65 -26.60 2.29
CA GLU A 693 18.67 -27.14 1.33
C GLU A 693 17.34 -27.51 1.99
N VAL A 694 17.35 -27.97 3.24
CA VAL A 694 16.15 -28.39 3.99
C VAL A 694 15.64 -27.28 4.93
N ALA A 695 16.48 -26.33 5.35
CA ALA A 695 16.09 -25.25 6.25
C ALA A 695 15.02 -24.34 5.61
N PRO A 696 13.91 -24.03 6.29
CA PRO A 696 12.92 -23.09 5.77
C PRO A 696 13.60 -21.77 5.41
N SER A 697 13.33 -21.27 4.20
CA SER A 697 13.91 -20.00 3.73
C SER A 697 13.58 -18.92 4.74
N ARG A 698 14.62 -18.37 5.39
CA ARG A 698 14.51 -17.28 6.37
C ARG A 698 14.14 -15.97 5.70
#